data_AF-A0A7Y5V121-F1
#
_entry.id   AF-A0A7Y5V121-F1
#
_cell.length_a   1.000
_cell.length_b   1.000
_cell.length_c   1.000
_cell.angle_alpha   90.00
_cell.angle_beta   90.00
_cell.angle_gamma   90.00
#
_symmetry.space_group_name_H-M   'P 1'
#
loop_
_entity.id
_entity.type
_entity.pdbx_description
1 polymer ?
#
loop_
_entity_poly.entity_id
_entity_poly.type
_entity_poly.pdbx_seq_one_letter_code
_entity_poly.pdbx_strand_id
1 'polypeptide(L)'
;MADGHIIAIDTYGAQRVTDPQTGKIVSAYKLGYTSAVTAVLLALYGTNARDVSPKQASYRYLQIDGDVVVRHGHILLTLTANELAKAEQIARQSHRAGVFLWRDKKWWAFPDSNHADFTEPGYRSGPTFNPMGFRPPSPSTGVRECVVTGIIAERSQREEGGSVWWWLLGETYPHRDLLKQHGARFSGKRKAWYYVGAELPAAIRALVTSEAQPDVDEPSAASASPLLTIFGGRIGGKEYASNGDIILRGENGIFATRTTWIDRNDKPETVWEFDLPPQERVGNPLPVIQKALQTNNAMYSLYTRKWHFEQPDKVAVLDALAAEVPFNDDEPCTVDEAAVILGLQVKETPTNEPPARLFEMDETAYARHELETADSKPIPTGTRGKVVRLYNHNAKHGWSYDVDFENIGVCWCFERELTPYEPIPGIKIVRGAVVPPGAALPPTDAEIKRTLIEYRQQPTPIDPPVAPNDPDMDEQQSVAPVDAPPAIRVIKPAVMPADGEPLDAIQTAIREAKRENLQTLPAVHYSTGRMTPIEQAYVGELTGSITGEVFCFGYAVHEGIAVFINMAGPRMGVEAIRAKLSKGEQVSVVPPDAPAVELTAGEGNSGMYHPYLHYLPEARFASLILVHDWAVTPNYGGKSTTFIFRTSAEQATAKLKHHITQLVNIPVFDVWSAYLYEAGQKAMLVRKTRSAGGVDLLSVDLDVDAWTRLITGGLEQKIIRLPELAV
;
A
#
# COMPACT_ATOMS: atom_id res chain seq x y z
N MET A 1 -31.93 5.49 -23.65
CA MET A 1 -30.91 5.02 -22.68
C MET A 1 -31.57 3.85 -21.96
N ALA A 2 -31.05 2.63 -22.09
CA ALA A 2 -31.69 1.46 -21.51
C ALA A 2 -31.59 1.52 -19.98
N ASP A 3 -32.71 1.34 -19.28
CA ASP A 3 -32.82 1.37 -17.82
C ASP A 3 -32.13 0.14 -17.18
N GLY A 4 -30.81 0.14 -17.20
CA GLY A 4 -29.97 -0.86 -16.54
C GLY A 4 -29.91 -0.61 -15.04
N HIS A 5 -30.40 -1.57 -14.26
CA HIS A 5 -30.36 -1.53 -12.80
C HIS A 5 -29.13 -2.27 -12.31
N ILE A 6 -28.26 -1.61 -11.55
CA ILE A 6 -27.07 -2.27 -11.01
C ILE A 6 -27.39 -2.93 -9.67
N ILE A 7 -27.06 -4.21 -9.55
CA ILE A 7 -27.18 -4.96 -8.31
C ILE A 7 -25.82 -5.50 -7.84
N ALA A 8 -25.72 -5.73 -6.53
CA ALA A 8 -24.61 -6.39 -5.87
C ALA A 8 -25.13 -7.63 -5.12
N ILE A 9 -24.43 -8.76 -5.26
CA ILE A 9 -24.82 -10.05 -4.68
C ILE A 9 -23.70 -10.56 -3.78
N ASP A 10 -23.99 -10.91 -2.52
CA ASP A 10 -22.99 -11.38 -1.54
C ASP A 10 -22.23 -12.64 -2.03
N THR A 11 -20.91 -12.61 -1.94
CA THR A 11 -20.03 -13.77 -2.21
C THR A 11 -18.83 -13.80 -1.25
N TYR A 12 -18.38 -15.00 -0.90
CA TYR A 12 -17.14 -15.21 -0.17
C TYR A 12 -15.92 -15.35 -1.09
N GLY A 13 -16.10 -15.09 -2.40
CA GLY A 13 -15.05 -15.19 -3.41
C GLY A 13 -15.05 -16.52 -4.17
N ALA A 14 -14.11 -16.65 -5.11
CA ALA A 14 -13.94 -17.84 -5.93
C ALA A 14 -13.08 -18.89 -5.22
N GLN A 15 -13.45 -20.15 -5.33
CA GLN A 15 -12.75 -21.30 -4.78
C GLN A 15 -12.72 -22.45 -5.79
N ARG A 16 -11.63 -23.22 -5.81
CA ARG A 16 -11.55 -24.46 -6.61
C ARG A 16 -12.26 -25.59 -5.87
N VAL A 17 -13.23 -26.22 -6.54
CA VAL A 17 -14.06 -27.30 -5.98
C VAL A 17 -14.15 -28.43 -6.99
N THR A 18 -14.18 -29.68 -6.52
CA THR A 18 -14.42 -30.84 -7.37
C THR A 18 -15.90 -30.93 -7.71
N ASP A 19 -16.23 -30.79 -8.98
CA ASP A 19 -17.59 -30.92 -9.49
C ASP A 19 -18.10 -32.35 -9.23
N PRO A 20 -19.20 -32.52 -8.47
CA PRO A 20 -19.72 -33.83 -8.13
C PRO A 20 -20.29 -34.61 -9.32
N GLN A 21 -20.61 -33.94 -10.43
CA GLN A 21 -21.13 -34.59 -11.64
C GLN A 21 -20.01 -35.03 -12.58
N THR A 22 -18.97 -34.20 -12.74
CA THR A 22 -17.89 -34.46 -13.71
C THR A 22 -16.60 -35.01 -13.08
N GLY A 23 -16.46 -34.92 -11.76
CA GLY A 23 -15.24 -35.31 -11.03
C GLY A 23 -14.04 -34.38 -11.27
N LYS A 24 -14.21 -33.31 -12.04
CA LYS A 24 -13.14 -32.36 -12.39
C LYS A 24 -13.08 -31.22 -11.38
N ILE A 25 -11.87 -30.70 -11.16
CA ILE A 25 -11.68 -29.48 -10.36
C ILE A 25 -12.11 -28.29 -11.21
N VAL A 26 -13.08 -27.52 -10.72
CA VAL A 26 -13.64 -26.34 -11.37
C VAL A 26 -13.55 -25.13 -10.44
N SER A 27 -13.48 -23.93 -11.01
CA SER A 27 -13.54 -22.68 -10.22
C SER A 27 -15.01 -22.30 -10.03
N ALA A 28 -15.43 -22.10 -8.78
CA ALA A 28 -16.81 -21.77 -8.43
C ALA A 28 -16.85 -20.69 -7.35
N TYR A 29 -17.90 -19.87 -7.36
CA TYR A 29 -18.12 -18.83 -6.36
C TYR A 29 -18.76 -19.43 -5.12
N LYS A 30 -18.16 -19.13 -3.95
CA LYS A 30 -18.64 -19.57 -2.65
C LYS A 30 -19.74 -18.62 -2.16
N LEU A 31 -20.92 -19.16 -1.91
CA LEU A 31 -22.14 -18.42 -1.57
C LEU A 31 -22.75 -18.95 -0.27
N GLY A 32 -23.48 -18.07 0.43
CA GLY A 32 -24.18 -18.41 1.67
C GLY A 32 -25.34 -19.39 1.44
N TYR A 33 -25.50 -20.36 2.35
CA TYR A 33 -26.55 -21.38 2.26
C TYR A 33 -27.96 -20.83 2.55
N THR A 34 -28.05 -19.83 3.44
CA THR A 34 -29.32 -19.30 3.97
C THR A 34 -29.82 -18.04 3.27
N SER A 35 -29.11 -17.59 2.23
CA SER A 35 -29.44 -16.36 1.49
C SER A 35 -30.05 -16.64 0.12
N ALA A 36 -30.85 -15.71 -0.40
CA ALA A 36 -31.47 -15.79 -1.73
C ALA A 36 -30.44 -15.82 -2.88
N VAL A 37 -29.22 -15.35 -2.62
CA VAL A 37 -28.08 -15.24 -3.55
C VAL A 37 -27.96 -16.38 -4.56
N THR A 38 -27.94 -17.64 -4.11
CA THR A 38 -27.73 -18.79 -5.02
C THR A 38 -28.91 -18.96 -5.97
N ALA A 39 -30.14 -18.82 -5.45
CA ALA A 39 -31.36 -18.94 -6.24
C ALA A 39 -31.49 -17.78 -7.24
N VAL A 40 -31.13 -16.56 -6.83
CA VAL A 40 -31.11 -15.38 -7.70
C VAL A 40 -30.11 -15.56 -8.83
N LEU A 41 -28.86 -15.97 -8.54
CA LEU A 41 -27.84 -16.19 -9.58
C LEU A 41 -28.24 -17.29 -10.56
N LEU A 42 -28.76 -18.43 -10.09
CA LEU A 42 -29.26 -19.50 -10.96
C LEU A 42 -30.43 -19.03 -11.84
N ALA A 43 -31.33 -18.22 -11.29
CA ALA A 43 -32.48 -17.71 -12.03
C ALA A 43 -32.12 -16.64 -13.07
N LEU A 44 -31.07 -15.86 -12.82
CA LEU A 44 -30.59 -14.79 -13.71
C LEU A 44 -29.70 -15.33 -14.83
N TYR A 45 -28.72 -16.19 -14.50
CA TYR A 45 -27.80 -16.78 -15.47
C TYR A 45 -28.38 -17.99 -16.20
N GLY A 46 -29.43 -18.62 -15.67
CA GLY A 46 -30.07 -19.78 -16.30
C GLY A 46 -29.08 -20.91 -16.55
N THR A 47 -28.90 -21.30 -17.82
CA THR A 47 -27.96 -22.35 -18.23
C THR A 47 -26.49 -21.96 -18.09
N ASN A 48 -26.18 -20.66 -17.94
CA ASN A 48 -24.82 -20.13 -17.79
C ASN A 48 -24.33 -20.17 -16.33
N ALA A 49 -25.13 -20.71 -15.40
CA ALA A 49 -24.68 -20.99 -14.04
C ALA A 49 -25.10 -22.39 -13.61
N ARG A 50 -24.20 -23.07 -12.90
CA ARG A 50 -24.42 -24.44 -12.41
C ARG A 50 -23.99 -24.60 -10.96
N ASP A 51 -24.83 -25.25 -10.17
CA ASP A 51 -24.52 -25.62 -8.78
C ASP A 51 -23.57 -26.83 -8.79
N VAL A 52 -22.34 -26.63 -8.32
CA VAL A 52 -21.29 -27.65 -8.19
C VAL A 52 -20.97 -27.95 -6.72
N SER A 53 -21.93 -27.69 -5.82
CA SER A 53 -21.78 -27.91 -4.38
C SER A 53 -21.58 -29.40 -4.04
N PRO A 54 -20.55 -29.76 -3.25
CA PRO A 54 -20.41 -31.09 -2.68
C PRO A 54 -21.58 -31.43 -1.74
N LYS A 55 -21.99 -32.69 -1.66
CA LYS A 55 -23.14 -33.16 -0.85
C LYS A 55 -23.05 -32.82 0.65
N GLN A 56 -21.85 -32.58 1.18
CA GLN A 56 -21.60 -32.25 2.60
C GLN A 56 -21.08 -30.82 2.81
N ALA A 57 -21.17 -29.95 1.80
CA ALA A 57 -20.65 -28.59 1.92
C ALA A 57 -21.56 -27.68 2.77
N SER A 58 -20.95 -26.94 3.70
CA SER A 58 -21.65 -25.90 4.49
C SER A 58 -21.97 -24.63 3.69
N TYR A 59 -21.46 -24.52 2.46
CA TYR A 59 -21.64 -23.38 1.55
C TYR A 59 -22.09 -23.89 0.18
N ARG A 60 -22.76 -23.03 -0.59
CA ARG A 60 -23.09 -23.31 -1.99
C ARG A 60 -21.95 -22.86 -2.88
N TYR A 61 -21.61 -23.67 -3.87
CA TYR A 61 -20.58 -23.37 -4.87
C TYR A 61 -21.22 -23.31 -6.24
N LEU A 62 -21.24 -22.11 -6.82
CA LEU A 62 -21.84 -21.86 -8.11
C LEU A 62 -20.76 -21.56 -9.15
N GLN A 63 -20.65 -22.40 -10.17
CA GLN A 63 -19.84 -22.06 -11.33
C GLN A 63 -20.68 -21.19 -12.26
N ILE A 64 -20.12 -20.07 -12.70
CA ILE A 64 -20.72 -19.15 -13.65
C ILE A 64 -19.84 -19.17 -14.90
N ASP A 65 -20.45 -19.47 -16.05
CA ASP A 65 -19.80 -19.49 -17.34
C ASP A 65 -20.04 -18.12 -18.00
N GLY A 66 -19.12 -17.19 -17.79
CA GLY A 66 -19.20 -15.82 -18.30
C GLY A 66 -18.27 -14.84 -17.56
N ASP A 67 -18.25 -13.60 -18.01
CA ASP A 67 -17.55 -12.53 -17.30
C ASP A 67 -18.26 -12.22 -15.98
N VAL A 68 -17.49 -12.14 -14.88
CA VAL A 68 -18.01 -11.83 -13.55
C VAL A 68 -17.15 -10.73 -12.92
N VAL A 69 -17.80 -9.67 -12.43
CA VAL A 69 -17.13 -8.59 -11.72
C VAL A 69 -17.36 -8.76 -10.22
N VAL A 70 -16.29 -9.00 -9.47
CA VAL A 70 -16.35 -9.13 -8.01
C VAL A 70 -15.63 -7.96 -7.34
N ARG A 71 -16.29 -7.29 -6.41
CA ARG A 71 -15.72 -6.20 -5.60
C ARG A 71 -16.18 -6.28 -4.15
N HIS A 72 -15.22 -6.20 -3.24
CA HIS A 72 -15.45 -6.20 -1.78
C HIS A 72 -16.39 -7.31 -1.28
N GLY A 73 -16.30 -8.52 -1.86
CA GLY A 73 -17.17 -9.63 -1.49
C GLY A 73 -18.57 -9.57 -2.11
N HIS A 74 -18.75 -8.82 -3.20
CA HIS A 74 -20.01 -8.78 -3.95
C HIS A 74 -19.79 -9.01 -5.45
N ILE A 75 -20.64 -9.83 -6.06
CA ILE A 75 -20.76 -9.97 -7.52
C ILE A 75 -21.67 -8.85 -8.01
N LEU A 76 -21.18 -8.05 -8.96
CA LEU A 76 -21.93 -6.96 -9.57
C LEU A 76 -22.58 -7.44 -10.87
N LEU A 77 -23.85 -7.08 -11.08
CA LEU A 77 -24.60 -7.39 -12.30
C LEU A 77 -25.44 -6.18 -12.73
N THR A 78 -25.66 -6.06 -14.04
CA THR A 78 -26.60 -5.08 -14.61
C THR A 78 -27.85 -5.81 -15.08
N LEU A 79 -29.00 -5.48 -14.51
CA LEU A 79 -30.29 -6.13 -14.77
C LEU A 79 -31.22 -5.23 -15.57
N THR A 80 -32.00 -5.86 -16.44
CA THR A 80 -33.23 -5.29 -17.00
C THR A 80 -34.34 -5.23 -15.94
N ALA A 81 -35.38 -4.42 -16.16
CA ALA A 81 -36.52 -4.34 -15.24
C ALA A 81 -37.19 -5.70 -14.98
N ASN A 82 -37.26 -6.58 -16.00
CA ASN A 82 -37.83 -7.92 -15.87
C ASN A 82 -36.96 -8.85 -15.01
N GLU A 83 -35.64 -8.79 -15.19
CA GLU A 83 -34.68 -9.54 -14.37
C GLU A 83 -34.67 -9.06 -12.93
N LEU A 84 -34.79 -7.74 -12.72
CA LEU A 84 -34.91 -7.14 -11.39
C LEU A 84 -36.15 -7.66 -10.65
N ALA A 85 -37.33 -7.62 -11.30
CA ALA A 85 -38.56 -8.13 -10.73
C ALA A 85 -38.47 -9.63 -10.37
N LYS A 86 -37.81 -10.42 -11.23
CA LYS A 86 -37.56 -11.85 -10.98
C LYS A 86 -36.65 -12.06 -9.76
N ALA A 87 -35.56 -11.30 -9.66
CA ALA A 87 -34.64 -11.36 -8.53
C ALA A 87 -35.34 -10.95 -7.21
N GLU A 88 -36.19 -9.91 -7.26
CA GLU A 88 -36.99 -9.47 -6.12
C GLU A 88 -37.98 -10.54 -5.64
N GLN A 89 -38.69 -11.18 -6.57
CA GLN A 89 -39.64 -12.25 -6.24
C GLN A 89 -38.96 -13.43 -5.52
N ILE A 90 -37.75 -13.78 -5.93
CA ILE A 90 -36.95 -14.84 -5.29
C ILE A 90 -36.44 -14.40 -3.92
N ALA A 91 -35.97 -13.15 -3.80
CA ALA A 91 -35.46 -12.61 -2.55
C ALA A 91 -36.52 -12.61 -1.44
N ARG A 92 -37.78 -12.27 -1.77
CA ARG A 92 -38.94 -12.28 -0.84
C ARG A 92 -39.21 -13.64 -0.20
N GLN A 93 -38.80 -14.75 -0.84
CA GLN A 93 -39.03 -16.11 -0.33
C GLN A 93 -37.94 -16.57 0.66
N SER A 94 -36.86 -15.79 0.81
CA SER A 94 -35.71 -16.16 1.64
C SER A 94 -35.64 -15.35 2.93
N HIS A 95 -35.11 -15.94 4.00
CA HIS A 95 -34.92 -15.23 5.27
C HIS A 95 -33.93 -14.06 5.18
N ARG A 96 -32.95 -14.15 4.28
CA ARG A 96 -32.00 -13.08 4.00
C ARG A 96 -31.87 -12.91 2.49
N ALA A 97 -32.08 -11.70 1.97
CA ALA A 97 -31.88 -11.45 0.55
C ALA A 97 -30.40 -11.61 0.14
N GLY A 98 -29.48 -10.88 0.79
CA GLY A 98 -28.07 -10.86 0.40
C GLY A 98 -27.82 -10.28 -1.01
N VAL A 99 -28.79 -9.52 -1.51
CA VAL A 99 -28.79 -8.83 -2.80
C VAL A 99 -29.14 -7.37 -2.56
N PHE A 100 -28.42 -6.46 -3.21
CA PHE A 100 -28.54 -5.01 -3.03
C PHE A 100 -28.73 -4.33 -4.38
N LEU A 101 -29.60 -3.33 -4.43
CA LEU A 101 -29.88 -2.48 -5.59
C LEU A 101 -29.18 -1.13 -5.41
N TRP A 102 -28.49 -0.66 -6.46
CA TRP A 102 -28.00 0.71 -6.52
C TRP A 102 -29.08 1.63 -7.09
N ARG A 103 -29.55 2.58 -6.28
CA ARG A 103 -30.47 3.66 -6.70
C ARG A 103 -30.26 4.89 -5.83
N ASP A 104 -30.53 6.08 -6.36
CA ASP A 104 -30.42 7.35 -5.62
C ASP A 104 -29.04 7.57 -4.97
N LYS A 105 -27.98 7.13 -5.66
CA LYS A 105 -26.58 7.16 -5.19
C LYS A 105 -26.33 6.39 -3.87
N LYS A 106 -27.19 5.42 -3.55
CA LYS A 106 -27.10 4.57 -2.36
C LYS A 106 -27.41 3.11 -2.67
N TRP A 107 -26.97 2.22 -1.78
CA TRP A 107 -27.33 0.80 -1.81
C TRP A 107 -28.60 0.55 -1.00
N TRP A 108 -29.48 -0.28 -1.55
CA TRP A 108 -30.72 -0.71 -0.93
C TRP A 108 -30.78 -2.24 -0.90
N ALA A 109 -30.95 -2.84 0.27
CA ALA A 109 -31.17 -4.28 0.39
C ALA A 109 -32.53 -4.65 -0.20
N PHE A 110 -32.56 -5.76 -0.94
CA PHE A 110 -33.80 -6.31 -1.50
C PHE A 110 -34.78 -6.74 -0.38
N PRO A 111 -36.10 -6.69 -0.65
CA PRO A 111 -37.09 -7.30 0.22
C PRO A 111 -36.78 -8.77 0.52
N ASP A 112 -37.00 -9.19 1.75
CA ASP A 112 -36.83 -10.57 2.23
C ASP A 112 -38.10 -11.04 2.96
N SER A 113 -38.09 -12.25 3.53
CA SER A 113 -39.29 -12.78 4.21
C SER A 113 -39.71 -11.96 5.45
N ASN A 114 -38.80 -11.15 6.00
CA ASN A 114 -39.01 -10.36 7.21
C ASN A 114 -39.30 -8.89 6.89
N HIS A 115 -38.85 -8.38 5.74
CA HIS A 115 -39.00 -7.00 5.30
C HIS A 115 -39.63 -6.94 3.91
N ALA A 116 -40.87 -6.44 3.84
CA ALA A 116 -41.64 -6.40 2.60
C ALA A 116 -41.15 -5.35 1.58
N ASP A 117 -40.37 -4.37 2.05
CA ASP A 117 -39.87 -3.24 1.27
C ASP A 117 -38.34 -3.23 1.23
N PHE A 118 -37.78 -2.45 0.30
CA PHE A 118 -36.35 -2.19 0.22
C PHE A 118 -35.88 -1.44 1.48
N THR A 119 -34.83 -1.94 2.12
CA THR A 119 -34.28 -1.37 3.36
C THR A 119 -32.87 -0.85 3.14
N GLU A 120 -32.46 0.21 3.85
CA GLU A 120 -31.05 0.62 3.85
C GLU A 120 -30.23 -0.48 4.56
N PRO A 121 -29.15 -0.99 3.94
CA PRO A 121 -28.33 -2.01 4.56
C PRO A 121 -27.65 -1.47 5.81
N GLY A 122 -27.67 -2.24 6.90
CA GLY A 122 -26.95 -1.88 8.12
C GLY A 122 -25.44 -1.76 7.88
N TYR A 123 -24.74 -1.01 8.74
CA TYR A 123 -23.31 -0.65 8.61
C TYR A 123 -22.33 -1.81 8.33
N ARG A 124 -22.72 -3.07 8.59
CA ARG A 124 -21.91 -4.28 8.35
C ARG A 124 -22.46 -5.23 7.27
N SER A 125 -23.57 -4.89 6.62
CA SER A 125 -24.40 -5.84 5.89
C SER A 125 -24.75 -5.40 4.47
N GLY A 126 -23.95 -4.52 3.85
CA GLY A 126 -24.10 -4.15 2.44
C GLY A 126 -22.87 -3.45 1.86
N PRO A 127 -22.84 -3.22 0.53
CA PRO A 127 -21.71 -2.61 -0.14
C PRO A 127 -21.55 -1.13 0.24
N THR A 128 -20.30 -0.65 0.34
CA THR A 128 -19.97 0.75 0.70
C THR A 128 -19.33 1.55 -0.44
N PHE A 129 -19.23 0.97 -1.65
CA PHE A 129 -18.56 1.57 -2.80
C PHE A 129 -19.55 2.02 -3.89
N ASN A 130 -19.14 2.95 -4.75
CA ASN A 130 -19.94 3.39 -5.90
C ASN A 130 -19.76 2.43 -7.10
N PRO A 131 -20.82 1.78 -7.62
CA PRO A 131 -20.70 0.80 -8.68
C PRO A 131 -20.57 1.38 -10.10
N MET A 132 -20.83 2.68 -10.30
CA MET A 132 -21.00 3.29 -11.64
C MET A 132 -19.75 3.18 -12.54
N GLY A 133 -18.55 3.04 -11.95
CA GLY A 133 -17.30 2.89 -12.69
C GLY A 133 -16.96 1.46 -13.12
N PHE A 134 -17.69 0.43 -12.67
CA PHE A 134 -17.27 -0.96 -12.83
C PHE A 134 -17.90 -1.71 -14.01
N ARG A 135 -18.86 -1.10 -14.72
CA ARG A 135 -19.60 -1.66 -15.86
C ARG A 135 -19.94 -3.15 -15.69
N PRO A 136 -20.81 -3.50 -14.73
CA PRO A 136 -21.12 -4.89 -14.42
C PRO A 136 -21.74 -5.63 -15.62
N PRO A 137 -21.38 -6.91 -15.84
CA PRO A 137 -21.90 -7.70 -16.95
C PRO A 137 -23.41 -7.95 -16.79
N SER A 138 -24.11 -8.09 -17.92
CA SER A 138 -25.51 -8.53 -17.91
C SER A 138 -25.57 -10.07 -17.79
N PRO A 139 -26.41 -10.63 -16.90
CA PRO A 139 -26.50 -12.08 -16.71
C PRO A 139 -27.01 -12.84 -17.94
N SER A 140 -27.87 -12.22 -18.74
CA SER A 140 -28.52 -12.84 -19.89
C SER A 140 -27.59 -12.95 -21.10
N THR A 141 -26.62 -12.04 -21.26
CA THR A 141 -25.64 -12.09 -22.35
C THR A 141 -24.29 -12.62 -21.90
N GLY A 142 -23.95 -12.56 -20.61
CA GLY A 142 -22.62 -12.94 -20.08
C GLY A 142 -21.47 -12.07 -20.62
N VAL A 143 -21.81 -11.00 -21.35
CA VAL A 143 -20.90 -10.12 -22.10
C VAL A 143 -21.06 -8.71 -21.55
N ARG A 144 -19.93 -8.02 -21.34
CA ARG A 144 -19.93 -6.59 -20.97
C ARG A 144 -20.50 -5.78 -22.12
N GLU A 145 -21.44 -4.89 -21.85
CA GLU A 145 -21.87 -3.89 -22.85
C GLU A 145 -20.66 -3.02 -23.26
N CYS A 146 -20.14 -3.26 -24.46
CA CYS A 146 -19.17 -2.39 -25.11
C CYS A 146 -19.92 -1.29 -25.85
N VAL A 147 -20.20 -0.19 -25.18
CA VAL A 147 -20.37 1.09 -25.88
C VAL A 147 -18.97 1.67 -26.07
N VAL A 148 -18.38 1.38 -27.22
CA VAL A 148 -17.05 1.86 -27.62
C VAL A 148 -17.09 3.38 -27.71
N THR A 149 -16.46 4.07 -26.75
CA THR A 149 -15.91 5.40 -26.99
C THR A 149 -14.42 5.20 -27.26
N GLY A 150 -14.06 5.30 -28.53
CA GLY A 150 -12.76 4.88 -29.05
C GLY A 150 -11.53 5.53 -28.39
N ILE A 151 -10.35 4.92 -28.58
CA ILE A 151 -9.08 5.49 -28.12
C ILE A 151 -8.76 6.72 -28.98
N ILE A 152 -8.45 7.83 -28.32
CA ILE A 152 -8.02 9.09 -28.95
C ILE A 152 -6.50 9.17 -28.85
N ALA A 153 -5.82 9.45 -29.96
CA ALA A 153 -4.40 9.73 -29.97
C ALA A 153 -4.15 11.23 -30.12
N GLU A 154 -3.48 11.83 -29.14
CA GLU A 154 -3.00 13.21 -29.14
C GLU A 154 -1.50 13.21 -29.41
N ARG A 155 -1.05 13.90 -30.47
CA ARG A 155 0.36 14.07 -30.78
C ARG A 155 0.89 15.35 -30.13
N SER A 156 1.94 15.23 -29.32
CA SER A 156 2.59 16.33 -28.64
C SER A 156 4.08 16.34 -28.96
N GLN A 157 4.61 17.48 -29.36
CA GLN A 157 6.04 17.71 -29.59
C GLN A 157 6.41 19.02 -28.89
N ARG A 158 7.40 18.97 -27.97
CA ARG A 158 7.76 20.13 -27.13
C ARG A 158 8.68 21.13 -27.84
N GLU A 159 9.52 20.66 -28.75
CA GLU A 159 10.53 21.46 -29.46
C GLU A 159 10.60 21.00 -30.93
N GLU A 160 10.81 21.93 -31.85
CA GLU A 160 10.94 21.64 -33.28
C GLU A 160 12.18 20.75 -33.50
N GLY A 161 11.98 19.49 -33.91
CA GLY A 161 13.05 18.48 -34.02
C GLY A 161 13.25 17.59 -32.77
N GLY A 162 12.55 17.87 -31.67
CA GLY A 162 12.55 17.03 -30.47
C GLY A 162 11.66 15.78 -30.58
N SER A 163 11.80 14.85 -29.62
CA SER A 163 11.05 13.59 -29.60
C SER A 163 9.53 13.82 -29.64
N VAL A 164 8.84 13.08 -30.51
CA VAL A 164 7.37 13.11 -30.65
C VAL A 164 6.74 12.18 -29.61
N TRP A 165 5.75 12.68 -28.90
CA TRP A 165 4.98 11.95 -27.89
C TRP A 165 3.56 11.75 -28.40
N TRP A 166 3.07 10.52 -28.30
CA TRP A 166 1.69 10.18 -28.61
C TRP A 166 0.97 9.81 -27.33
N TRP A 167 0.00 10.61 -26.91
CA TRP A 167 -0.85 10.37 -25.75
C TRP A 167 -2.11 9.61 -26.18
N LEU A 168 -2.35 8.46 -25.58
CA LEU A 168 -3.48 7.59 -25.86
C LEU A 168 -4.47 7.71 -24.70
N LEU A 169 -5.61 8.34 -25.01
CA LEU A 169 -6.68 8.72 -24.09
C LEU A 169 -7.95 7.94 -24.43
N GLY A 170 -8.89 7.82 -23.48
CA GLY A 170 -10.13 7.05 -23.67
C GLY A 170 -10.04 5.61 -23.14
N GLU A 171 -10.77 4.68 -23.76
CA GLU A 171 -10.88 3.29 -23.29
C GLU A 171 -9.63 2.43 -23.58
N THR A 172 -8.53 2.76 -22.92
CA THR A 172 -7.23 2.07 -23.08
C THR A 172 -7.07 0.85 -22.18
N TYR A 173 -7.96 0.63 -21.20
CA TYR A 173 -7.87 -0.46 -20.23
C TYR A 173 -8.00 -1.87 -20.85
N PRO A 174 -8.92 -2.14 -21.79
CA PRO A 174 -9.03 -3.45 -22.45
C PRO A 174 -7.80 -3.79 -23.33
N HIS A 175 -7.05 -2.78 -23.75
CA HIS A 175 -5.91 -2.92 -24.65
C HIS A 175 -4.55 -2.77 -23.94
N ARG A 176 -4.54 -2.76 -22.60
CA ARG A 176 -3.35 -2.55 -21.76
C ARG A 176 -2.17 -3.46 -22.13
N ASP A 177 -2.42 -4.74 -22.36
CA ASP A 177 -1.34 -5.70 -22.62
C ASP A 177 -0.75 -5.51 -24.02
N LEU A 178 -1.60 -5.17 -25.01
CA LEU A 178 -1.18 -4.80 -26.36
C LEU A 178 -0.37 -3.49 -26.36
N LEU A 179 -0.81 -2.48 -25.60
CA LEU A 179 -0.10 -1.21 -25.46
C LEU A 179 1.30 -1.40 -24.84
N LYS A 180 1.42 -2.23 -23.79
CA LYS A 180 2.73 -2.57 -23.19
C LYS A 180 3.63 -3.33 -24.14
N GLN A 181 3.07 -4.32 -24.86
CA GLN A 181 3.83 -5.14 -25.80
C GLN A 181 4.46 -4.30 -26.91
N HIS A 182 3.79 -3.23 -27.33
CA HIS A 182 4.27 -2.29 -28.35
C HIS A 182 5.01 -1.07 -27.79
N GLY A 183 5.44 -1.11 -26.52
CA GLY A 183 6.34 -0.12 -25.94
C GLY A 183 5.68 1.14 -25.39
N ALA A 184 4.34 1.20 -25.33
CA ALA A 184 3.66 2.30 -24.67
C ALA A 184 3.77 2.20 -23.13
N ARG A 185 3.87 3.35 -22.47
CA ARG A 185 4.01 3.47 -21.01
C ARG A 185 2.82 4.21 -20.42
N PHE A 186 2.43 3.86 -19.21
CA PHE A 186 1.33 4.56 -18.52
C PHE A 186 1.87 5.73 -17.70
N SER A 187 1.27 6.91 -17.85
CA SER A 187 1.55 8.10 -17.05
C SER A 187 0.51 8.23 -15.94
N GLY A 188 0.92 8.04 -14.68
CA GLY A 188 0.06 8.25 -13.53
C GLY A 188 -0.44 9.69 -13.40
N LYS A 189 0.38 10.68 -13.78
CA LYS A 189 0.05 12.12 -13.71
C LYS A 189 -1.05 12.53 -14.68
N ARG A 190 -1.04 12.00 -15.91
CA ARG A 190 -2.07 12.29 -16.94
C ARG A 190 -3.17 11.24 -17.01
N LYS A 191 -3.10 10.18 -16.17
CA LYS A 191 -3.97 9.00 -16.21
C LYS A 191 -4.14 8.46 -17.66
N ALA A 192 -3.07 8.50 -18.45
CA ALA A 192 -3.08 8.21 -19.89
C ALA A 192 -1.87 7.37 -20.32
N TRP A 193 -2.01 6.60 -21.38
CA TRP A 193 -0.88 5.90 -22.00
C TRP A 193 -0.11 6.86 -22.91
N TYR A 194 1.20 6.66 -23.05
CA TYR A 194 2.01 7.42 -23.97
C TYR A 194 3.02 6.55 -24.71
N TYR A 195 3.32 6.90 -25.95
CA TYR A 195 4.34 6.29 -26.79
C TYR A 195 5.30 7.38 -27.29
N VAL A 196 6.60 7.12 -27.23
CA VAL A 196 7.63 8.06 -27.70
C VAL A 196 8.22 7.52 -28.99
N GLY A 197 7.98 8.24 -30.09
CA GLY A 197 8.43 7.84 -31.43
C GLY A 197 7.78 8.67 -32.53
N ALA A 198 8.43 8.74 -33.69
CA ALA A 198 7.95 9.55 -34.82
C ALA A 198 6.55 9.13 -35.28
N GLU A 199 6.26 7.83 -35.24
CA GLU A 199 4.97 7.25 -35.64
C GLU A 199 4.45 6.24 -34.63
N LEU A 200 3.13 6.19 -34.44
CA LEU A 200 2.49 5.12 -33.68
C LEU A 200 2.65 3.76 -34.36
N PRO A 201 2.99 2.69 -33.62
CA PRO A 201 3.00 1.32 -34.15
C PRO A 201 1.65 0.95 -34.78
N ALA A 202 1.67 0.25 -35.92
CA ALA A 202 0.45 -0.09 -36.68
C ALA A 202 -0.63 -0.79 -35.84
N ALA A 203 -0.23 -1.64 -34.88
CA ALA A 203 -1.14 -2.31 -33.95
C ALA A 203 -1.84 -1.34 -32.98
N ILE A 204 -1.18 -0.25 -32.59
CA ILE A 204 -1.78 0.81 -31.76
C ILE A 204 -2.62 1.75 -32.62
N ARG A 205 -2.14 2.12 -33.83
CA ARG A 205 -2.87 2.95 -34.79
C ARG A 205 -4.22 2.33 -35.18
N ALA A 206 -4.30 1.00 -35.30
CA ALA A 206 -5.55 0.27 -35.56
C ALA A 206 -6.61 0.40 -34.43
N LEU A 207 -6.19 0.78 -33.22
CA LEU A 207 -7.08 0.98 -32.08
C LEU A 207 -7.53 2.45 -31.93
N VAL A 208 -6.84 3.38 -32.59
CA VAL A 208 -7.12 4.81 -32.54
C VAL A 208 -8.32 5.12 -33.42
N THR A 209 -9.35 5.72 -32.83
CA THR A 209 -10.61 6.06 -33.52
C THR A 209 -10.64 7.52 -33.97
N SER A 210 -9.78 8.38 -33.41
CA SER A 210 -9.58 9.77 -33.82
C SER A 210 -8.15 10.23 -33.49
N GLU A 211 -7.46 10.81 -34.46
CA GLU A 211 -6.17 11.49 -34.27
C GLU A 211 -6.43 12.99 -34.12
N ALA A 212 -6.16 13.55 -32.94
CA ALA A 212 -6.22 15.00 -32.74
C ALA A 212 -4.85 15.60 -33.11
N GLN A 213 -4.79 16.30 -34.25
CA GLN A 213 -3.66 17.20 -34.54
C GLN A 213 -3.82 18.49 -33.73
N PRO A 214 -2.73 19.05 -33.17
CA PRO A 214 -2.73 20.41 -32.71
C PRO A 214 -2.68 21.32 -33.95
N ASP A 215 -3.82 21.65 -34.52
CA ASP A 215 -3.90 22.78 -35.42
C ASP A 215 -3.66 24.06 -34.61
N VAL A 216 -2.64 24.78 -35.05
CA VAL A 216 -2.35 26.15 -34.66
C VAL A 216 -3.47 27.00 -35.24
N ASP A 217 -4.56 27.12 -34.51
CA ASP A 217 -5.60 28.10 -34.81
C ASP A 217 -5.76 29.04 -33.61
N GLU A 218 -5.54 30.32 -33.91
CA GLU A 218 -5.82 31.48 -33.07
C GLU A 218 -7.19 31.33 -32.38
N PRO A 219 -7.31 31.74 -31.10
CA PRO A 219 -8.57 31.63 -30.38
C PRO A 219 -9.64 32.53 -31.02
N SER A 220 -10.54 31.89 -31.76
CA SER A 220 -11.82 32.47 -32.17
C SER A 220 -12.59 32.93 -30.93
N ALA A 221 -12.67 34.24 -30.78
CA ALA A 221 -13.41 34.92 -29.74
C ALA A 221 -14.93 34.80 -29.96
N ALA A 222 -15.58 33.84 -29.28
CA ALA A 222 -16.99 33.84 -28.86
C ALA A 222 -17.25 32.48 -28.18
N SER A 223 -17.63 32.31 -26.90
CA SER A 223 -18.46 33.11 -26.01
C SER A 223 -18.11 32.81 -24.55
N ALA A 224 -16.98 33.30 -24.05
CA ALA A 224 -16.67 33.20 -22.62
C ALA A 224 -17.61 34.13 -21.84
N SER A 225 -18.38 33.60 -20.89
CA SER A 225 -19.19 34.39 -19.96
C SER A 225 -18.37 35.57 -19.41
N PRO A 226 -18.89 36.81 -19.35
CA PRO A 226 -18.15 37.99 -18.88
C PRO A 226 -17.52 37.85 -17.49
N LEU A 227 -17.97 36.85 -16.71
CA LEU A 227 -17.45 36.51 -15.39
C LEU A 227 -16.20 35.64 -15.44
N LEU A 228 -15.94 34.91 -16.53
CA LEU A 228 -14.70 34.13 -16.70
C LEU A 228 -13.46 35.02 -16.84
N THR A 229 -13.62 36.27 -17.29
CA THR A 229 -12.51 37.23 -17.33
C THR A 229 -12.00 37.57 -15.92
N ILE A 230 -12.84 37.41 -14.88
CA ILE A 230 -12.41 37.57 -13.49
C ILE A 230 -11.38 36.50 -13.15
N PHE A 231 -11.57 35.25 -13.59
CA PHE A 231 -10.68 34.12 -13.30
C PHE A 231 -9.50 33.97 -14.27
N GLY A 232 -9.27 34.95 -15.16
CA GLY A 232 -8.22 34.88 -16.18
C GLY A 232 -8.58 34.09 -17.44
N GLY A 233 -9.86 33.75 -17.62
CA GLY A 233 -10.39 33.04 -18.80
C GLY A 233 -10.93 31.64 -18.51
N ARG A 234 -10.43 30.97 -17.45
CA ARG A 234 -10.87 29.63 -17.05
C ARG A 234 -10.77 29.43 -15.52
N ILE A 235 -11.64 28.58 -14.98
CA ILE A 235 -11.56 28.09 -13.59
C ILE A 235 -10.69 26.83 -13.57
N GLY A 236 -9.63 26.86 -12.77
CA GLY A 236 -8.65 25.79 -12.62
C GLY A 236 -9.00 24.73 -11.57
N GLY A 237 -9.98 24.96 -10.70
CA GLY A 237 -10.41 23.96 -9.71
C GLY A 237 -11.60 24.38 -8.84
N LYS A 238 -12.21 23.39 -8.17
CA LYS A 238 -13.33 23.54 -7.24
C LYS A 238 -13.16 22.64 -6.01
N GLU A 239 -13.36 23.19 -4.82
CA GLU A 239 -13.19 22.50 -3.54
C GLU A 239 -14.24 22.92 -2.51
N TYR A 240 -14.32 22.17 -1.40
CA TYR A 240 -15.15 22.53 -0.24
C TYR A 240 -14.31 23.22 0.83
N ALA A 241 -14.81 24.34 1.33
CA ALA A 241 -14.31 24.95 2.55
C ALA A 241 -14.68 24.09 3.79
N SER A 242 -13.97 24.30 4.89
CA SER A 242 -14.20 23.58 6.16
C SER A 242 -15.59 23.79 6.77
N ASN A 243 -16.28 24.87 6.39
CA ASN A 243 -17.66 25.18 6.76
C ASN A 243 -18.71 24.64 5.77
N GLY A 244 -18.28 23.96 4.70
CA GLY A 244 -19.16 23.43 3.64
C GLY A 244 -19.40 24.37 2.46
N ASP A 245 -18.81 25.58 2.48
CA ASP A 245 -18.90 26.54 1.36
C ASP A 245 -18.14 26.04 0.13
N ILE A 246 -18.50 26.52 -1.06
CA ILE A 246 -17.85 26.13 -2.32
C ILE A 246 -16.78 27.16 -2.66
N ILE A 247 -15.54 26.70 -2.88
CA ILE A 247 -14.43 27.55 -3.33
C ILE A 247 -14.12 27.22 -4.79
N LEU A 248 -14.01 28.25 -5.63
CA LEU A 248 -13.53 28.18 -7.01
C LEU A 248 -12.16 28.85 -7.10
N ARG A 249 -11.25 28.22 -7.85
CA ARG A 249 -9.91 28.76 -8.10
C ARG A 249 -9.75 29.12 -9.57
N GLY A 250 -9.44 30.38 -9.87
CA GLY A 250 -9.10 30.84 -11.21
C GLY A 250 -7.67 30.54 -11.63
N GLU A 251 -7.40 30.50 -12.93
CA GLU A 251 -6.04 30.35 -13.47
C GLU A 251 -5.12 31.50 -13.07
N ASN A 252 -5.68 32.70 -12.88
CA ASN A 252 -4.95 33.86 -12.40
C ASN A 252 -4.73 33.89 -10.87
N GLY A 253 -5.08 32.81 -10.16
CA GLY A 253 -4.86 32.67 -8.72
C GLY A 253 -5.86 33.39 -7.82
N ILE A 254 -6.98 33.87 -8.36
CA ILE A 254 -8.12 34.37 -7.57
C ILE A 254 -8.91 33.20 -7.01
N PHE A 255 -9.35 33.35 -5.75
CA PHE A 255 -10.32 32.43 -5.14
C PHE A 255 -11.67 33.12 -5.07
N ALA A 256 -12.73 32.39 -5.40
CA ALA A 256 -14.10 32.83 -5.19
C ALA A 256 -14.81 31.85 -4.25
N THR A 257 -15.41 32.34 -3.17
CA THR A 257 -16.06 31.52 -2.15
C THR A 257 -17.55 31.81 -2.14
N ARG A 258 -18.38 30.77 -2.29
CA ARG A 258 -19.84 30.85 -2.19
C ARG A 258 -20.24 30.73 -0.74
N THR A 259 -20.65 31.83 -0.13
CA THR A 259 -20.99 31.89 1.29
C THR A 259 -22.35 32.55 1.52
N THR A 260 -22.87 32.46 2.74
CA THR A 260 -24.15 33.08 3.13
C THR A 260 -23.88 34.22 4.10
N TRP A 261 -24.23 35.44 3.69
CA TRP A 261 -24.17 36.63 4.55
C TRP A 261 -25.52 36.88 5.20
N ILE A 262 -25.51 37.55 6.35
CA ILE A 262 -26.72 38.11 6.95
C ILE A 262 -26.75 39.59 6.57
N ASP A 263 -27.77 40.02 5.84
CA ASP A 263 -27.93 41.41 5.42
C ASP A 263 -28.22 42.33 6.63
N ARG A 264 -28.30 43.65 6.39
CA ARG A 264 -28.62 44.63 7.45
C ARG A 264 -30.03 44.49 8.04
N ASN A 265 -30.87 43.61 7.49
CA ASN A 265 -32.23 43.33 7.90
C ASN A 265 -32.41 41.91 8.48
N ASP A 266 -31.33 41.25 8.91
CA ASP A 266 -31.32 39.88 9.43
C ASP A 266 -31.80 38.80 8.43
N LYS A 267 -31.70 39.06 7.13
CA LYS A 267 -32.00 38.08 6.08
C LYS A 267 -30.74 37.41 5.55
N PRO A 268 -30.71 36.07 5.45
CA PRO A 268 -29.60 35.35 4.85
C PRO A 268 -29.61 35.54 3.32
N GLU A 269 -28.53 36.08 2.77
CA GLU A 269 -28.29 36.22 1.33
C GLU A 269 -27.05 35.43 0.91
N THR A 270 -27.19 34.61 -0.13
CA THR A 270 -26.08 33.85 -0.71
C THR A 270 -25.28 34.73 -1.66
N VAL A 271 -23.98 34.88 -1.39
CA VAL A 271 -23.07 35.74 -2.14
C VAL A 271 -21.81 34.99 -2.55
N TRP A 272 -21.17 35.45 -3.62
CA TRP A 272 -19.82 35.03 -4.00
C TRP A 272 -18.82 36.10 -3.54
N GLU A 273 -17.92 35.74 -2.63
CA GLU A 273 -16.78 36.56 -2.20
C GLU A 273 -15.54 36.27 -3.04
N PHE A 274 -14.76 37.28 -3.40
CA PHE A 274 -13.50 37.14 -4.14
C PHE A 274 -12.31 37.54 -3.29
N ASP A 275 -11.37 36.59 -3.15
CA ASP A 275 -10.09 36.76 -2.48
C ASP A 275 -9.00 36.99 -3.54
N LEU A 276 -8.43 38.20 -3.51
CA LEU A 276 -7.38 38.62 -4.43
C LEU A 276 -6.00 38.06 -4.00
N PRO A 277 -5.16 37.60 -4.95
CA PRO A 277 -3.84 37.08 -4.62
C PRO A 277 -2.91 38.17 -4.05
N PRO A 278 -1.95 37.81 -3.17
CA PRO A 278 -0.92 38.73 -2.69
C PRO A 278 -0.06 39.24 -3.87
N GLN A 279 0.50 40.45 -3.73
CA GLN A 279 1.07 41.29 -4.81
C GLN A 279 2.19 40.67 -5.67
N GLU A 280 2.63 39.43 -5.39
CA GLU A 280 3.86 38.84 -5.93
C GLU A 280 3.64 37.65 -6.90
N ARG A 281 2.40 37.27 -7.24
CA ARG A 281 2.18 36.18 -8.22
C ARG A 281 2.14 36.69 -9.67
N VAL A 282 3.01 36.12 -10.51
CA VAL A 282 3.09 36.36 -11.96
C VAL A 282 1.82 35.81 -12.65
N GLY A 283 1.16 36.64 -13.46
CA GLY A 283 0.09 36.18 -14.36
C GLY A 283 -0.97 37.21 -14.73
N ASN A 284 -1.27 38.19 -13.85
CA ASN A 284 -2.09 39.36 -14.17
C ASN A 284 -1.94 40.43 -13.07
N PRO A 285 -1.63 41.71 -13.40
CA PRO A 285 -1.41 42.72 -12.38
C PRO A 285 -2.75 43.06 -11.67
N LEU A 286 -2.72 43.21 -10.34
CA LEU A 286 -3.88 43.50 -9.47
C LEU A 286 -4.87 44.56 -10.02
N PRO A 287 -4.43 45.64 -10.70
CA PRO A 287 -5.32 46.61 -11.35
C PRO A 287 -6.22 46.02 -12.45
N VAL A 288 -5.77 45.01 -13.19
CA VAL A 288 -6.56 44.35 -14.24
C VAL A 288 -7.68 43.53 -13.62
N ILE A 289 -7.40 42.85 -12.52
CA ILE A 289 -8.39 42.06 -11.76
C ILE A 289 -9.44 42.99 -11.14
N GLN A 290 -9.00 44.09 -10.51
CA GLN A 290 -9.93 45.08 -9.95
C GLN A 290 -10.80 45.71 -11.03
N LYS A 291 -10.23 46.02 -12.21
CA LYS A 291 -10.99 46.51 -13.36
C LYS A 291 -12.01 45.48 -13.86
N ALA A 292 -11.66 44.19 -13.88
CA ALA A 292 -12.59 43.11 -14.27
C ALA A 292 -13.74 42.93 -13.28
N LEU A 293 -13.46 43.05 -11.97
CA LEU A 293 -14.48 43.02 -10.91
C LEU A 293 -15.42 44.24 -11.01
N GLN A 294 -14.86 45.44 -11.20
CA GLN A 294 -15.65 46.66 -11.39
C GLN A 294 -16.50 46.62 -12.67
N THR A 295 -15.95 46.14 -13.78
CA THR A 295 -16.67 46.01 -15.07
C THR A 295 -17.84 45.04 -14.97
N ASN A 296 -17.76 44.07 -14.05
CA ASN A 296 -18.83 43.11 -13.81
C ASN A 296 -19.80 43.52 -12.68
N ASN A 297 -19.67 44.74 -12.13
CA ASN A 297 -20.46 45.27 -11.01
C ASN A 297 -20.28 44.51 -9.67
N ALA A 298 -19.10 43.97 -9.40
CA ALA A 298 -18.77 43.51 -8.05
C ALA A 298 -18.61 44.73 -7.12
N MET A 299 -19.11 44.64 -5.88
CA MET A 299 -18.94 45.68 -4.88
C MET A 299 -17.84 45.31 -3.90
N TYR A 300 -17.11 46.30 -3.38
CA TYR A 300 -16.11 46.08 -2.35
C TYR A 300 -16.73 46.33 -0.97
N SER A 301 -16.78 45.29 -0.14
CA SER A 301 -17.23 45.41 1.25
C SER A 301 -16.10 45.92 2.14
N LEU A 302 -16.31 47.08 2.76
CA LEU A 302 -15.37 47.64 3.73
C LEU A 302 -15.28 46.81 5.03
N TYR A 303 -16.31 46.00 5.33
CA TYR A 303 -16.37 45.18 6.54
C TYR A 303 -15.57 43.89 6.41
N THR A 304 -15.74 43.16 5.31
CA THR A 304 -15.00 41.90 5.05
C THR A 304 -13.68 42.14 4.31
N ARG A 305 -13.44 43.37 3.82
CA ARG A 305 -12.31 43.75 2.97
C ARG A 305 -12.19 42.93 1.68
N LYS A 306 -13.30 42.38 1.21
CA LYS A 306 -13.40 41.52 0.01
C LYS A 306 -14.37 42.11 -1.01
N TRP A 307 -14.23 41.66 -2.26
CA TRP A 307 -15.19 41.96 -3.32
C TRP A 307 -16.30 40.92 -3.32
N HIS A 308 -17.56 41.31 -3.58
CA HIS A 308 -18.68 40.37 -3.68
C HIS A 308 -19.73 40.80 -4.71
N PHE A 309 -20.57 39.85 -5.14
CA PHE A 309 -21.76 40.13 -5.96
C PHE A 309 -23.03 40.12 -5.10
N GLU A 310 -23.78 41.23 -5.10
CA GLU A 310 -25.11 41.31 -4.49
C GLU A 310 -26.24 41.01 -5.48
N GLN A 311 -25.97 41.12 -6.79
CA GLN A 311 -26.98 40.92 -7.82
C GLN A 311 -27.31 39.41 -7.98
N PRO A 312 -28.56 38.97 -7.78
CA PRO A 312 -28.95 37.56 -7.86
C PRO A 312 -28.64 36.93 -9.22
N ASP A 313 -28.78 37.70 -10.30
CA ASP A 313 -28.49 37.23 -11.66
C ASP A 313 -27.01 36.87 -11.84
N LYS A 314 -26.09 37.60 -11.19
CA LYS A 314 -24.65 37.33 -11.26
C LYS A 314 -24.26 36.14 -10.40
N VAL A 315 -24.89 35.99 -9.23
CA VAL A 315 -24.74 34.81 -8.37
C VAL A 315 -25.23 33.55 -9.10
N ALA A 316 -26.37 33.61 -9.80
CA ALA A 316 -26.90 32.49 -10.57
C ALA A 316 -25.99 32.07 -11.74
N VAL A 317 -25.38 33.04 -12.45
CA VAL A 317 -24.43 32.73 -13.53
C VAL A 317 -23.14 32.10 -13.00
N LEU A 318 -22.65 32.55 -11.83
CA LEU A 318 -21.50 31.92 -11.16
C LEU A 318 -21.85 30.54 -10.60
N ASP A 319 -23.06 30.33 -10.11
CA ASP A 319 -23.54 29.02 -9.66
C ASP A 319 -23.61 28.02 -10.82
N ALA A 320 -24.07 28.45 -12.00
CA ALA A 320 -24.04 27.64 -13.22
C ALA A 320 -22.59 27.31 -13.63
N LEU A 321 -21.70 28.31 -13.60
CA LEU A 321 -20.28 28.13 -13.90
C LEU A 321 -19.60 27.18 -12.90
N ALA A 322 -19.96 27.27 -11.61
CA ALA A 322 -19.47 26.38 -10.57
C ALA A 322 -19.98 24.94 -10.74
N ALA A 323 -21.19 24.75 -11.27
CA ALA A 323 -21.77 23.43 -11.52
C ALA A 323 -21.06 22.68 -12.65
N GLU A 324 -20.50 23.40 -13.63
CA GLU A 324 -19.74 22.83 -14.74
C GLU A 324 -18.33 22.36 -14.34
N VAL A 325 -17.81 22.82 -13.20
CA VAL A 325 -16.48 22.44 -12.70
C VAL A 325 -16.61 21.26 -11.71
N PRO A 326 -15.95 20.11 -11.97
CA PRO A 326 -15.96 18.97 -11.04
C PRO A 326 -15.17 19.29 -9.76
N PHE A 327 -15.56 18.67 -8.65
CA PHE A 327 -14.80 18.75 -7.39
C PHE A 327 -13.49 18.00 -7.51
N ASN A 328 -12.42 18.57 -6.96
CA ASN A 328 -11.12 17.90 -6.85
C ASN A 328 -11.19 16.89 -5.68
N ASP A 329 -11.54 15.63 -5.98
CA ASP A 329 -11.62 14.55 -4.98
C ASP A 329 -10.27 13.82 -4.75
N ASP A 330 -9.16 14.31 -5.33
CA ASP A 330 -7.82 13.73 -5.15
C ASP A 330 -6.97 14.61 -4.19
N GLU A 331 -6.74 14.07 -2.99
CA GLU A 331 -5.79 14.45 -1.90
C GLU A 331 -6.12 15.63 -0.93
N PRO A 332 -5.91 15.45 0.40
CA PRO A 332 -5.99 16.54 1.38
C PRO A 332 -4.90 17.57 1.12
N CYS A 333 -5.17 18.85 1.42
CA CYS A 333 -4.24 19.95 1.23
C CYS A 333 -2.83 19.58 1.71
N THR A 334 -1.82 19.89 0.90
CA THR A 334 -0.43 19.68 1.32
C THR A 334 -0.11 20.55 2.54
N VAL A 335 0.83 20.12 3.39
CA VAL A 335 1.20 20.86 4.62
C VAL A 335 1.64 22.28 4.31
N ASP A 336 2.26 22.48 3.14
CA ASP A 336 2.68 23.79 2.63
C ASP A 336 1.49 24.68 2.23
N GLU A 337 0.43 24.09 1.65
CA GLU A 337 -0.81 24.80 1.33
C GLU A 337 -1.59 25.16 2.60
N ALA A 338 -1.64 24.27 3.59
CA ALA A 338 -2.26 24.53 4.89
C ALA A 338 -1.55 25.64 5.67
N ALA A 339 -0.22 25.70 5.60
CA ALA A 339 0.59 26.72 6.28
C ALA A 339 0.37 28.13 5.72
N VAL A 340 0.24 28.23 4.39
CA VAL A 340 -0.06 29.50 3.70
C VAL A 340 -1.48 29.97 4.03
N ILE A 341 -2.45 29.07 4.13
CA ILE A 341 -3.83 29.38 4.49
C ILE A 341 -3.95 29.83 5.96
N LEU A 342 -3.12 29.29 6.86
CA LEU A 342 -3.16 29.58 8.30
C LEU A 342 -2.17 30.67 8.76
N GLY A 343 -1.37 31.24 7.86
CA GLY A 343 -0.37 32.27 8.19
C GLY A 343 0.74 31.76 9.13
N LEU A 344 1.01 30.46 9.13
CA LEU A 344 2.04 29.83 9.95
C LEU A 344 3.34 29.73 9.15
N GLN A 345 4.46 30.19 9.73
CA GLN A 345 5.76 29.95 9.13
C GLN A 345 6.18 28.49 9.36
N VAL A 346 6.12 27.68 8.30
CA VAL A 346 6.75 26.36 8.28
C VAL A 346 8.25 26.56 8.26
N LYS A 347 8.92 26.01 9.27
CA LYS A 347 10.38 25.92 9.27
C LYS A 347 10.76 24.89 8.20
N GLU A 348 11.35 25.38 7.11
CA GLU A 348 11.77 24.58 5.97
C GLU A 348 12.58 23.36 6.44
N THR A 349 12.07 22.17 6.10
CA THR A 349 12.88 20.95 6.15
C THR A 349 13.66 20.94 4.84
N PRO A 350 15.01 20.82 4.86
CA PRO A 350 15.80 20.99 3.65
C PRO A 350 15.38 20.00 2.57
N THR A 351 15.13 20.56 1.39
CA THR A 351 14.95 19.85 0.12
C THR A 351 16.04 18.79 0.02
N ASN A 352 15.66 17.52 -0.07
CA ASN A 352 16.59 16.41 -0.15
C ASN A 352 17.15 16.36 -1.59
N GLU A 353 17.94 17.35 -1.95
CA GLU A 353 18.93 17.19 -3.02
C GLU A 353 19.89 16.09 -2.56
N PRO A 354 20.20 15.08 -3.40
CA PRO A 354 21.20 14.10 -3.04
C PRO A 354 22.51 14.85 -2.71
N PRO A 355 23.21 14.49 -1.62
CA PRO A 355 24.43 15.18 -1.22
C PRO A 355 25.40 15.26 -2.41
N ALA A 356 26.06 16.40 -2.58
CA ALA A 356 27.03 16.58 -3.66
C ALA A 356 28.07 15.45 -3.62
N ARG A 357 28.37 14.86 -4.78
CA ARG A 357 29.38 13.81 -4.92
C ARG A 357 30.74 14.31 -4.45
N LEU A 358 31.49 13.46 -3.74
CA LEU A 358 32.79 13.82 -3.19
C LEU A 358 33.94 13.71 -4.19
N PHE A 359 33.80 12.90 -5.25
CA PHE A 359 34.85 12.68 -6.24
C PHE A 359 34.34 12.88 -7.67
N GLU A 360 35.15 13.53 -8.50
CA GLU A 360 34.95 13.65 -9.95
C GLU A 360 35.81 12.64 -10.73
N MET A 361 35.58 12.56 -12.05
CA MET A 361 36.37 11.69 -12.94
C MET A 361 37.85 12.12 -12.91
N ASP A 362 38.77 11.16 -12.95
CA ASP A 362 40.22 11.36 -12.87
C ASP A 362 40.77 11.92 -11.54
N GLU A 363 39.92 12.10 -10.52
CA GLU A 363 40.35 12.56 -9.21
C GLU A 363 41.07 11.46 -8.42
N THR A 364 42.03 11.87 -7.57
CA THR A 364 42.79 10.94 -6.73
C THR A 364 42.01 10.62 -5.46
N ALA A 365 41.79 9.34 -5.20
CA ALA A 365 41.15 8.82 -4.00
C ALA A 365 42.08 7.84 -3.27
N TYR A 366 41.99 7.78 -1.95
CA TYR A 366 42.72 6.83 -1.12
C TYR A 366 41.74 5.87 -0.43
N ALA A 367 42.13 4.61 -0.29
CA ALA A 367 41.35 3.60 0.43
C ALA A 367 41.31 3.93 1.94
N ARG A 368 40.11 4.10 2.52
CA ARG A 368 39.93 4.45 3.94
C ARG A 368 40.15 3.26 4.89
N HIS A 369 40.00 2.03 4.41
CA HIS A 369 40.27 0.79 5.13
C HIS A 369 40.76 -0.29 4.14
N GLU A 370 41.01 -1.51 4.60
CA GLU A 370 41.36 -2.64 3.71
C GLU A 370 40.19 -2.97 2.79
N LEU A 371 40.39 -2.84 1.48
CA LEU A 371 39.39 -3.15 0.45
C LEU A 371 39.83 -4.41 -0.32
N GLU A 372 38.92 -5.00 -1.09
CA GLU A 372 39.23 -6.12 -1.98
C GLU A 372 38.74 -5.80 -3.39
N THR A 373 39.53 -6.13 -4.43
CA THR A 373 39.06 -6.09 -5.82
C THR A 373 38.04 -7.20 -6.09
N ALA A 374 37.35 -7.13 -7.24
CA ALA A 374 36.46 -8.22 -7.70
C ALA A 374 37.21 -9.57 -7.81
N ASP A 375 38.51 -9.53 -8.11
CA ASP A 375 39.40 -10.69 -8.17
C ASP A 375 39.97 -11.11 -6.80
N SER A 376 39.44 -10.56 -5.70
CA SER A 376 39.89 -10.82 -4.32
C SER A 376 41.35 -10.44 -4.03
N LYS A 377 41.89 -9.42 -4.72
CA LYS A 377 43.19 -8.85 -4.35
C LYS A 377 43.01 -7.82 -3.23
N PRO A 378 43.74 -7.92 -2.11
CA PRO A 378 43.63 -6.97 -1.01
C PRO A 378 44.26 -5.62 -1.38
N ILE A 379 43.57 -4.54 -1.06
CA ILE A 379 43.98 -3.15 -1.22
C ILE A 379 44.23 -2.60 0.19
N PRO A 380 45.50 -2.37 0.58
CA PRO A 380 45.83 -1.80 1.88
C PRO A 380 45.20 -0.42 2.10
N THR A 381 44.94 -0.09 3.36
CA THR A 381 44.53 1.28 3.75
C THR A 381 45.58 2.30 3.29
N GLY A 382 45.13 3.41 2.69
CA GLY A 382 46.01 4.45 2.16
C GLY A 382 46.57 4.18 0.77
N THR A 383 46.18 3.08 0.12
CA THR A 383 46.54 2.87 -1.29
C THR A 383 45.90 3.96 -2.14
N ARG A 384 46.73 4.61 -2.96
CA ARG A 384 46.31 5.65 -3.90
C ARG A 384 45.67 5.03 -5.13
N GLY A 385 44.55 5.59 -5.57
CA GLY A 385 43.89 5.23 -6.82
C GLY A 385 43.27 6.42 -7.52
N LYS A 386 42.92 6.23 -8.80
CA LYS A 386 42.25 7.24 -9.64
C LYS A 386 40.84 6.81 -9.97
N VAL A 387 39.88 7.73 -9.88
CA VAL A 387 38.49 7.45 -10.24
C VAL A 387 38.35 7.36 -11.77
N VAL A 388 37.94 6.19 -12.27
CA VAL A 388 37.82 5.89 -13.71
C VAL A 388 36.36 5.78 -14.19
N ARG A 389 35.39 5.62 -13.26
CA ARG A 389 33.97 5.60 -13.61
C ARG A 389 33.10 6.10 -12.48
N LEU A 390 32.05 6.86 -12.83
CA LEU A 390 31.07 7.40 -11.90
C LEU A 390 29.72 6.68 -12.07
N TYR A 391 29.04 6.39 -10.96
CA TYR A 391 27.73 5.74 -10.94
C TYR A 391 26.63 6.67 -10.41
N ASN A 392 25.38 6.43 -10.81
CA ASN A 392 24.22 7.15 -10.30
C ASN A 392 23.99 6.91 -8.79
N HIS A 393 23.45 7.91 -8.09
CA HIS A 393 23.19 7.85 -6.65
C HIS A 393 22.22 6.71 -6.31
N ASN A 394 22.64 5.81 -5.43
CA ASN A 394 21.79 4.75 -4.91
C ASN A 394 21.17 5.18 -3.58
N ALA A 395 19.83 5.20 -3.50
CA ALA A 395 19.08 5.59 -2.30
C ALA A 395 19.44 4.79 -1.04
N LYS A 396 19.99 3.58 -1.17
CA LYS A 396 20.40 2.72 -0.04
C LYS A 396 21.89 2.78 0.29
N HIS A 397 22.76 3.12 -0.67
CA HIS A 397 24.21 2.93 -0.54
C HIS A 397 25.05 4.16 -0.83
N GLY A 398 24.44 5.26 -1.30
CA GLY A 398 25.11 6.52 -1.63
C GLY A 398 25.75 6.49 -3.03
N TRP A 399 26.72 7.39 -3.24
CA TRP A 399 27.53 7.42 -4.47
C TRP A 399 28.54 6.27 -4.51
N SER A 400 28.88 5.82 -5.73
CA SER A 400 29.88 4.79 -5.94
C SER A 400 30.71 5.07 -7.20
N TYR A 401 31.90 4.49 -7.25
CA TYR A 401 32.96 4.80 -8.19
C TYR A 401 33.73 3.54 -8.58
N ASP A 402 34.23 3.46 -9.81
CA ASP A 402 35.35 2.55 -10.09
C ASP A 402 36.64 3.33 -9.87
N VAL A 403 37.54 2.78 -9.06
CA VAL A 403 38.83 3.37 -8.74
C VAL A 403 39.94 2.42 -9.18
N ASP A 404 40.83 2.89 -10.04
CA ASP A 404 42.05 2.19 -10.43
C ASP A 404 43.15 2.45 -9.40
N PHE A 405 43.42 1.45 -8.55
CA PHE A 405 44.44 1.54 -7.51
C PHE A 405 45.83 1.20 -8.06
N GLU A 406 46.80 2.07 -7.77
CA GLU A 406 48.17 1.94 -8.28
C GLU A 406 48.75 0.54 -7.94
N ASN A 407 49.15 -0.20 -8.97
CA ASN A 407 49.72 -1.56 -8.91
C ASN A 407 48.77 -2.70 -8.46
N ILE A 408 47.46 -2.46 -8.36
CA ILE A 408 46.48 -3.50 -7.96
C ILE A 408 45.39 -3.71 -9.03
N GLY A 409 44.89 -2.61 -9.60
CA GLY A 409 43.85 -2.59 -10.64
C GLY A 409 42.54 -1.94 -10.19
N VAL A 410 41.51 -2.07 -11.03
CA VAL A 410 40.21 -1.40 -10.86
C VAL A 410 39.35 -2.09 -9.81
N CYS A 411 38.82 -1.32 -8.86
CA CYS A 411 37.88 -1.77 -7.84
C CYS A 411 36.65 -0.85 -7.75
N TRP A 412 35.46 -1.45 -7.73
CA TRP A 412 34.22 -0.74 -7.47
C TRP A 412 34.09 -0.42 -5.97
N CYS A 413 34.01 0.86 -5.63
CA CYS A 413 34.05 1.39 -4.27
C CYS A 413 32.88 2.34 -3.98
N PHE A 414 32.29 2.25 -2.79
CA PHE A 414 31.35 3.25 -2.29
C PHE A 414 32.11 4.50 -1.83
N GLU A 415 31.47 5.66 -1.93
CA GLU A 415 32.05 6.94 -1.51
C GLU A 415 32.54 6.94 -0.06
N ARG A 416 31.83 6.24 0.84
CA ARG A 416 32.20 6.10 2.27
C ARG A 416 33.50 5.32 2.52
N GLU A 417 33.95 4.52 1.55
CA GLU A 417 35.16 3.69 1.61
C GLU A 417 36.40 4.44 1.12
N LEU A 418 36.22 5.63 0.54
CA LEU A 418 37.27 6.45 -0.04
C LEU A 418 37.50 7.72 0.81
N THR A 419 38.68 8.31 0.67
CA THR A 419 39.01 9.61 1.26
C THR A 419 39.89 10.42 0.29
N PRO A 420 39.68 11.74 0.17
CA PRO A 420 40.52 12.61 -0.67
C PRO A 420 41.90 12.90 -0.03
N TYR A 421 42.04 12.64 1.28
CA TYR A 421 43.27 12.89 2.01
C TYR A 421 44.10 11.61 2.18
N GLU A 422 45.41 11.72 1.99
CA GLU A 422 46.36 10.66 2.32
C GLU A 422 46.28 10.35 3.83
N PRO A 423 45.96 9.11 4.24
CA PRO A 423 45.85 8.77 5.64
C PRO A 423 47.22 8.81 6.34
N ILE A 424 47.25 9.39 7.53
CA ILE A 424 48.47 9.50 8.35
C ILE A 424 48.99 8.08 8.67
N PRO A 425 50.28 7.78 8.45
CA PRO A 425 50.85 6.46 8.73
C PRO A 425 50.60 6.02 10.18
N GLY A 426 49.91 4.89 10.37
CA GLY A 426 49.68 4.26 11.67
C GLY A 426 48.31 4.50 12.32
N ILE A 427 47.42 5.31 11.72
CA ILE A 427 46.05 5.50 12.24
C ILE A 427 45.08 4.60 11.48
N LYS A 428 44.60 3.53 12.14
CA LYS A 428 43.49 2.70 11.63
C LYS A 428 42.16 3.33 12.02
N ILE A 429 41.39 3.81 11.04
CA ILE A 429 39.99 4.21 11.28
C ILE A 429 39.14 2.93 11.20
N VAL A 430 38.89 2.32 12.37
CA VAL A 430 37.98 1.16 12.48
C VAL A 430 36.55 1.67 12.64
N ARG A 431 35.57 1.04 11.98
CA ARG A 431 34.14 1.33 12.19
C ARG A 431 33.82 1.26 13.70
N GLY A 432 33.35 2.37 14.26
CA GLY A 432 33.04 2.52 15.67
C GLY A 432 31.81 1.74 16.12
N ALA A 433 31.93 0.41 16.20
CA ALA A 433 31.00 -0.42 16.95
C ALA A 433 31.80 -1.28 17.93
N VAL A 434 31.67 -1.00 19.23
CA VAL A 434 32.13 -1.91 20.29
C VAL A 434 31.11 -3.04 20.36
N VAL A 435 31.48 -4.22 19.87
CA VAL A 435 30.62 -5.41 19.86
C VAL A 435 31.04 -6.32 21.02
N PRO A 436 30.14 -6.69 21.95
CA PRO A 436 30.44 -7.66 23.00
C PRO A 436 30.77 -9.04 22.42
N PRO A 437 31.54 -9.90 23.13
CA PRO A 437 31.91 -11.22 22.63
C PRO A 437 30.65 -12.06 22.34
N GLY A 438 30.45 -12.45 21.07
CA GLY A 438 29.35 -13.33 20.65
C GLY A 438 28.30 -12.73 19.70
N ALA A 439 28.36 -11.43 19.39
CA ALA A 439 27.46 -10.83 18.40
C ALA A 439 28.02 -10.96 16.97
N ALA A 440 27.17 -11.46 16.06
CA ALA A 440 27.48 -11.58 14.63
C ALA A 440 27.65 -10.19 14.00
N LEU A 441 28.74 -10.03 13.26
CA LEU A 441 29.07 -8.77 12.59
C LEU A 441 28.08 -8.48 11.46
N PRO A 442 27.70 -7.21 11.21
CA PRO A 442 26.98 -6.85 10.00
C PRO A 442 27.79 -7.23 8.76
N PRO A 443 27.15 -7.54 7.63
CA PRO A 443 27.85 -7.92 6.41
C PRO A 443 28.83 -6.81 6.01
N THR A 444 30.05 -7.21 5.68
CA THR A 444 31.10 -6.31 5.22
C THR A 444 30.69 -5.67 3.89
N ASP A 445 31.17 -4.45 3.61
CA ASP A 445 30.86 -3.78 2.33
C ASP A 445 31.33 -4.64 1.13
N ALA A 446 32.35 -5.50 1.30
CA ALA A 446 32.77 -6.52 0.33
C ALA A 446 31.71 -7.61 0.07
N GLU A 447 31.05 -8.12 1.12
CA GLU A 447 29.94 -9.09 1.00
C GLU A 447 28.71 -8.47 0.32
N ILE A 448 28.43 -7.20 0.62
CA ILE A 448 27.37 -6.42 -0.03
C ILE A 448 27.68 -6.23 -1.52
N LYS A 449 28.93 -5.93 -1.88
CA LYS A 449 29.34 -5.78 -3.29
C LYS A 449 29.24 -7.10 -4.05
N ARG A 450 29.73 -8.21 -3.48
CA ARG A 450 29.65 -9.55 -4.10
C ARG A 450 28.20 -9.93 -4.38
N THR A 451 27.29 -9.71 -3.44
CA THR A 451 25.86 -9.95 -3.65
C THR A 451 25.28 -9.05 -4.74
N LEU A 452 25.59 -7.75 -4.77
CA LEU A 452 25.09 -6.84 -5.81
C LEU A 452 25.58 -7.20 -7.23
N ILE A 453 26.82 -7.68 -7.34
CA ILE A 453 27.39 -8.19 -8.60
C ILE A 453 26.68 -9.49 -9.02
N GLU A 454 26.47 -10.43 -8.09
CA GLU A 454 25.83 -11.73 -8.32
C GLU A 454 24.36 -11.58 -8.78
N TYR A 455 23.65 -10.59 -8.27
CA TYR A 455 22.25 -10.30 -8.66
C TYR A 455 22.11 -9.35 -9.87
N ARG A 456 23.20 -8.94 -10.53
CA ARG A 456 23.21 -7.94 -11.62
C ARG A 456 22.47 -6.63 -11.26
N GLN A 457 22.60 -6.18 -10.01
CA GLN A 457 21.98 -4.93 -9.51
C GLN A 457 22.97 -3.76 -9.44
N GLN A 458 23.99 -3.76 -10.30
CA GLN A 458 24.91 -2.63 -10.39
C GLN A 458 24.16 -1.36 -10.86
N PRO A 459 24.41 -0.20 -10.24
CA PRO A 459 23.86 1.06 -10.71
C PRO A 459 24.27 1.33 -12.17
N THR A 460 23.40 2.00 -12.93
CA THR A 460 23.71 2.36 -14.32
C THR A 460 24.90 3.34 -14.36
N PRO A 461 25.97 3.06 -15.13
CA PRO A 461 27.08 3.98 -15.30
C PRO A 461 26.61 5.27 -15.98
N ILE A 462 27.27 6.39 -15.66
CA ILE A 462 27.06 7.65 -16.38
C ILE A 462 27.93 7.60 -17.64
N ASP A 463 27.33 7.60 -18.82
CA ASP A 463 28.06 7.61 -20.08
C ASP A 463 28.85 8.94 -20.23
N PRO A 464 30.15 8.90 -20.56
CA PRO A 464 30.92 10.10 -20.81
C PRO A 464 30.45 10.82 -22.10
N PRO A 465 30.60 12.15 -22.19
CA PRO A 465 30.31 12.88 -23.42
C PRO A 465 31.22 12.39 -24.56
N VAL A 466 30.59 11.92 -25.63
CA VAL A 466 31.26 11.47 -26.86
C VAL A 466 31.94 12.66 -27.53
N ALA A 467 33.26 12.57 -27.71
CA ALA A 467 34.00 13.36 -28.69
C ALA A 467 34.30 12.49 -29.94
N PRO A 468 34.36 13.09 -31.14
CA PRO A 468 34.18 12.38 -32.42
C PRO A 468 35.46 11.74 -32.99
N ASN A 469 35.26 10.56 -33.60
CA ASN A 469 35.99 9.90 -34.70
C ASN A 469 37.54 9.78 -34.66
N ASP A 470 38.08 8.56 -34.74
CA ASP A 470 38.38 7.87 -36.02
C ASP A 470 38.85 6.40 -35.77
N PRO A 471 38.98 5.54 -36.82
CA PRO A 471 38.59 4.12 -36.77
C PRO A 471 39.75 3.11 -36.71
N ASP A 472 39.35 1.84 -36.75
CA ASP A 472 40.11 0.62 -37.02
C ASP A 472 40.92 0.01 -35.85
N MET A 473 40.43 -1.11 -35.33
CA MET A 473 41.03 -2.43 -35.60
C MET A 473 40.11 -3.57 -35.13
N ASP A 474 39.78 -4.45 -36.06
CA ASP A 474 39.18 -5.76 -35.88
C ASP A 474 39.98 -6.65 -34.90
N GLU A 475 39.30 -7.48 -34.11
CA GLU A 475 39.60 -8.92 -34.00
C GLU A 475 38.47 -9.71 -33.26
N GLN A 476 37.62 -10.32 -34.08
CA GLN A 476 37.15 -11.73 -34.09
C GLN A 476 36.75 -12.52 -32.82
N GLN A 477 35.52 -13.04 -32.92
CA GLN A 477 35.01 -14.40 -32.55
C GLN A 477 34.78 -14.70 -31.06
N SER A 478 33.65 -15.29 -30.61
CA SER A 478 32.85 -16.37 -31.20
C SER A 478 31.44 -16.47 -30.55
N VAL A 479 30.53 -17.16 -31.23
CA VAL A 479 29.09 -17.30 -30.93
C VAL A 479 28.75 -18.72 -30.41
N ALA A 480 28.02 -18.77 -29.27
CA ALA A 480 27.00 -19.77 -28.83
C ALA A 480 27.48 -21.20 -28.40
N PRO A 481 26.74 -21.95 -27.53
CA PRO A 481 25.29 -22.15 -27.56
C PRO A 481 24.50 -22.23 -26.22
N VAL A 482 23.20 -22.44 -26.44
CA VAL A 482 21.98 -22.32 -25.64
C VAL A 482 21.68 -23.57 -24.79
N ASP A 483 20.79 -23.39 -23.80
CA ASP A 483 20.02 -24.37 -22.99
C ASP A 483 20.68 -25.13 -21.82
N ALA A 484 20.34 -24.70 -20.61
CA ALA A 484 20.19 -25.59 -19.45
C ALA A 484 18.96 -25.17 -18.62
N PRO A 485 18.05 -26.09 -18.23
CA PRO A 485 16.94 -25.77 -17.34
C PRO A 485 17.48 -25.42 -15.93
N PRO A 486 16.77 -24.60 -15.13
CA PRO A 486 17.25 -24.17 -13.83
C PRO A 486 17.39 -25.37 -12.90
N ALA A 487 18.63 -25.66 -12.49
CA ALA A 487 18.94 -26.72 -11.55
C ALA A 487 18.29 -26.45 -10.19
N ILE A 488 17.68 -27.48 -9.62
CA ILE A 488 17.17 -27.51 -8.24
C ILE A 488 18.36 -27.15 -7.32
N ARG A 489 18.28 -26.00 -6.64
CA ARG A 489 19.30 -25.58 -5.66
C ARG A 489 19.19 -26.48 -4.42
N VAL A 490 20.03 -27.51 -4.34
CA VAL A 490 20.20 -28.31 -3.12
C VAL A 490 21.06 -27.50 -2.16
N ILE A 491 20.43 -26.82 -1.19
CA ILE A 491 21.13 -26.17 -0.09
C ILE A 491 21.69 -27.27 0.81
N LYS A 492 23.02 -27.40 0.88
CA LYS A 492 23.67 -28.36 1.79
C LYS A 492 23.54 -27.84 3.24
N PRO A 493 23.04 -28.65 4.19
CA PRO A 493 22.99 -28.28 5.60
C PRO A 493 24.38 -27.97 6.15
N ALA A 494 24.47 -27.00 7.07
CA ALA A 494 25.69 -26.77 7.84
C ALA A 494 25.93 -27.97 8.76
N VAL A 495 27.04 -28.69 8.52
CA VAL A 495 27.42 -29.90 9.26
C VAL A 495 27.52 -29.59 10.75
N MET A 496 26.90 -30.41 11.60
CA MET A 496 27.08 -30.31 13.05
C MET A 496 28.56 -30.48 13.43
N PRO A 497 29.16 -29.59 14.24
CA PRO A 497 30.51 -29.80 14.75
C PRO A 497 30.58 -31.04 15.67
N ALA A 498 31.73 -31.70 15.68
CA ALA A 498 31.99 -32.88 16.49
C ALA A 498 31.90 -32.56 18.00
N ASP A 499 31.64 -33.59 18.81
CA ASP A 499 31.44 -33.46 20.27
C ASP A 499 32.61 -32.71 20.94
N GLY A 500 32.34 -31.50 21.45
CA GLY A 500 33.30 -30.70 22.23
C GLY A 500 33.24 -29.19 22.03
N GLU A 501 32.63 -28.66 20.96
CA GLU A 501 32.49 -27.21 20.72
C GLU A 501 31.17 -26.62 21.27
N PRO A 502 31.14 -25.33 21.67
CA PRO A 502 29.92 -24.69 22.18
C PRO A 502 28.85 -24.61 21.08
N LEU A 503 27.72 -25.26 21.31
CA LEU A 503 26.60 -25.32 20.37
C LEU A 503 25.83 -24.00 20.35
N ASP A 504 25.45 -23.56 19.14
CA ASP A 504 24.50 -22.46 18.93
C ASP A 504 23.12 -22.83 19.52
N ALA A 505 22.29 -21.83 19.87
CA ALA A 505 20.95 -22.05 20.46
C ALA A 505 20.06 -22.93 19.56
N ILE A 506 20.18 -22.76 18.24
CA ILE A 506 19.48 -23.57 17.23
C ILE A 506 20.00 -25.02 17.23
N GLN A 507 21.31 -25.22 17.34
CA GLN A 507 21.92 -26.55 17.37
C GLN A 507 21.60 -27.30 18.65
N THR A 508 21.54 -26.59 19.78
CA THR A 508 21.11 -27.12 21.08
C THR A 508 19.64 -27.55 21.02
N ALA A 509 18.76 -26.71 20.46
CA ALA A 509 17.35 -27.05 20.26
C ALA A 509 17.16 -28.31 19.40
N ILE A 510 17.93 -28.48 18.33
CA ILE A 510 17.90 -29.68 17.48
C ILE A 510 18.37 -30.92 18.25
N ARG A 511 19.46 -30.81 19.01
CA ARG A 511 20.02 -31.92 19.80
C ARG A 511 19.06 -32.37 20.90
N GLU A 512 18.37 -31.43 21.55
CA GLU A 512 17.37 -31.74 22.58
C GLU A 512 16.09 -32.34 21.99
N ALA A 513 15.59 -31.82 20.87
CA ALA A 513 14.44 -32.39 20.17
C ALA A 513 14.70 -33.84 19.73
N LYS A 514 15.94 -34.16 19.35
CA LYS A 514 16.38 -35.54 19.08
C LYS A 514 16.36 -36.42 20.32
N ARG A 515 16.75 -35.88 21.48
CA ARG A 515 16.78 -36.62 22.77
C ARG A 515 15.38 -36.92 23.29
N GLU A 516 14.43 -36.01 23.06
CA GLU A 516 13.04 -36.15 23.51
C GLU A 516 12.20 -37.07 22.60
N ASN A 517 12.75 -37.54 21.47
CA ASN A 517 12.11 -38.49 20.57
C ASN A 517 10.67 -38.06 20.21
N LEU A 518 10.52 -36.78 19.87
CA LEU A 518 9.25 -36.16 19.48
C LEU A 518 8.73 -36.83 18.21
N GLN A 519 7.94 -37.89 18.40
CA GLN A 519 7.22 -38.53 17.31
C GLN A 519 6.22 -37.51 16.75
N THR A 520 6.26 -37.33 15.44
CA THR A 520 5.27 -36.57 14.66
C THR A 520 3.86 -37.02 15.05
N LEU A 521 3.17 -36.21 15.85
CA LEU A 521 1.76 -36.44 16.18
C LEU A 521 0.91 -36.29 14.91
N PRO A 522 -0.23 -37.01 14.82
CA PRO A 522 -1.12 -36.96 13.66
C PRO A 522 -1.61 -35.54 13.38
N ALA A 523 -1.82 -35.25 12.10
CA ALA A 523 -2.25 -33.94 11.60
C ALA A 523 -3.52 -33.46 12.31
N VAL A 524 -3.47 -32.25 12.87
CA VAL A 524 -4.60 -31.62 13.55
C VAL A 524 -5.58 -31.10 12.49
N HIS A 525 -6.82 -31.59 12.53
CA HIS A 525 -7.88 -31.13 11.65
C HIS A 525 -8.40 -29.76 12.08
N TYR A 526 -8.49 -28.85 11.11
CA TYR A 526 -8.95 -27.47 11.27
C TYR A 526 -10.43 -27.40 11.61
N SER A 527 -10.79 -26.69 12.68
CA SER A 527 -12.14 -26.14 12.84
C SER A 527 -12.17 -24.72 12.27
N THR A 528 -12.83 -24.56 11.13
CA THR A 528 -13.07 -23.25 10.53
C THR A 528 -14.22 -22.55 11.26
N GLY A 529 -13.94 -21.40 11.89
CA GLY A 529 -14.95 -20.33 12.04
C GLY A 529 -15.46 -19.99 13.43
N ARG A 530 -14.94 -20.55 14.52
CA ARG A 530 -15.34 -20.10 15.87
C ARG A 530 -14.40 -18.98 16.34
N MET A 531 -14.91 -17.76 16.50
CA MET A 531 -14.17 -16.68 17.15
C MET A 531 -13.87 -17.10 18.59
N THR A 532 -12.60 -17.27 18.93
CA THR A 532 -12.19 -17.56 20.31
C THR A 532 -11.95 -16.23 21.02
N PRO A 533 -12.58 -15.99 22.18
CA PRO A 533 -12.33 -14.78 22.95
C PRO A 533 -10.88 -14.77 23.45
N ILE A 534 -10.24 -13.60 23.43
CA ILE A 534 -8.99 -13.37 24.15
C ILE A 534 -9.39 -13.11 25.60
N GLU A 535 -8.77 -13.80 26.56
CA GLU A 535 -9.03 -13.57 27.97
C GLU A 535 -8.62 -12.15 28.36
N GLN A 536 -9.49 -11.51 29.15
CA GLN A 536 -9.34 -10.14 29.61
C GLN A 536 -9.75 -10.09 31.07
N ALA A 537 -8.89 -9.51 31.90
CA ALA A 537 -9.12 -9.34 33.33
C ALA A 537 -8.63 -7.96 33.74
N TYR A 538 -9.31 -7.36 34.72
CA TYR A 538 -8.93 -6.07 35.26
C TYR A 538 -7.49 -6.14 35.83
N VAL A 539 -6.62 -5.26 35.35
CA VAL A 539 -5.20 -5.21 35.73
C VAL A 539 -4.90 -4.04 36.64
N GLY A 540 -5.52 -2.88 36.39
CA GLY A 540 -5.25 -1.65 37.13
C GLY A 540 -5.73 -0.41 36.40
N GLU A 541 -5.45 0.76 36.98
CA GLU A 541 -5.78 2.06 36.39
C GLU A 541 -4.64 2.55 35.50
N LEU A 542 -4.96 3.12 34.34
CA LEU A 542 -4.00 3.78 33.47
C LEU A 542 -3.86 5.24 33.87
N THR A 543 -2.64 5.61 34.21
CA THR A 543 -2.25 6.95 34.65
C THR A 543 -1.20 7.52 33.70
N GLY A 544 -1.19 8.83 33.52
CA GLY A 544 -0.27 9.48 32.58
C GLY A 544 -0.59 10.94 32.29
N SER A 545 -0.93 11.71 33.33
CA SER A 545 -1.39 13.12 33.18
C SER A 545 -2.61 13.27 32.27
N ILE A 546 -3.56 12.34 32.39
CA ILE A 546 -4.82 12.35 31.66
C ILE A 546 -5.96 12.77 32.59
N THR A 547 -7.00 13.37 32.03
CA THR A 547 -8.22 13.73 32.76
C THR A 547 -9.26 12.62 32.61
N GLY A 548 -9.55 11.91 33.71
CA GLY A 548 -10.57 10.86 33.81
C GLY A 548 -9.98 9.49 34.14
N GLU A 549 -10.78 8.66 34.83
CA GLU A 549 -10.41 7.30 35.25
C GLU A 549 -10.47 6.35 34.05
N VAL A 550 -9.31 5.79 33.66
CA VAL A 550 -9.25 4.80 32.59
C VAL A 550 -8.70 3.50 33.14
N PHE A 551 -9.41 2.41 32.88
CA PHE A 551 -9.05 1.09 33.40
C PHE A 551 -8.39 0.24 32.33
N CYS A 552 -7.38 -0.53 32.72
CA CYS A 552 -6.68 -1.51 31.89
C CYS A 552 -7.23 -2.91 32.13
N PHE A 553 -7.63 -3.60 31.06
CA PHE A 553 -8.17 -4.97 31.06
C PHE A 553 -7.21 -5.99 30.44
N GLY A 554 -6.00 -5.57 30.10
CA GLY A 554 -4.94 -6.43 29.59
C GLY A 554 -3.88 -5.63 28.86
N TYR A 555 -2.62 -6.01 29.03
CA TYR A 555 -1.50 -5.42 28.29
C TYR A 555 -0.44 -6.47 27.96
N ALA A 556 0.37 -6.21 26.95
CA ALA A 556 1.57 -6.98 26.65
C ALA A 556 2.72 -6.06 26.26
N VAL A 557 3.90 -6.31 26.84
CA VAL A 557 5.14 -5.56 26.63
C VAL A 557 6.22 -6.50 26.11
N HIS A 558 6.90 -6.08 25.04
CA HIS A 558 8.04 -6.76 24.46
C HIS A 558 9.22 -5.78 24.39
N GLU A 559 10.33 -6.11 25.06
CA GLU A 559 11.56 -5.29 25.07
C GLU A 559 11.33 -3.80 25.40
N GLY A 560 10.40 -3.53 26.33
CA GLY A 560 10.03 -2.17 26.76
C GLY A 560 8.94 -1.50 25.92
N ILE A 561 8.56 -2.08 24.77
CA ILE A 561 7.52 -1.57 23.88
C ILE A 561 6.18 -2.20 24.26
N ALA A 562 5.15 -1.38 24.46
CA ALA A 562 3.79 -1.86 24.65
C ALA A 562 3.21 -2.33 23.31
N VAL A 563 3.05 -3.62 23.12
CA VAL A 563 2.58 -4.20 21.84
C VAL A 563 1.05 -4.28 21.79
N PHE A 564 0.43 -4.51 22.95
CA PHE A 564 -1.01 -4.64 23.09
C PHE A 564 -1.47 -3.94 24.36
N ILE A 565 -2.55 -3.15 24.26
CA ILE A 565 -3.21 -2.56 25.41
C ILE A 565 -4.72 -2.59 25.18
N ASN A 566 -5.45 -3.12 26.15
CA ASN A 566 -6.90 -3.05 26.20
C ASN A 566 -7.32 -2.14 27.36
N MET A 567 -8.01 -1.05 27.04
CA MET A 567 -8.40 -0.04 28.00
C MET A 567 -9.87 0.32 27.85
N ALA A 568 -10.51 0.73 28.94
CA ALA A 568 -11.85 1.28 28.87
C ALA A 568 -12.09 2.37 29.92
N GLY A 569 -12.85 3.39 29.55
CA GLY A 569 -13.08 4.57 30.38
C GLY A 569 -13.87 5.66 29.65
N PRO A 570 -13.93 6.88 30.20
CA PRO A 570 -14.48 8.05 29.52
C PRO A 570 -13.77 8.28 28.18
N ARG A 571 -14.55 8.60 27.13
CA ARG A 571 -14.03 8.77 25.76
C ARG A 571 -12.80 9.66 25.68
N MET A 572 -12.83 10.80 26.37
CA MET A 572 -11.73 11.77 26.38
C MET A 572 -10.45 11.20 27.02
N GLY A 573 -10.57 10.43 28.10
CA GLY A 573 -9.42 9.82 28.78
C GLY A 573 -8.76 8.73 27.94
N VAL A 574 -9.57 7.86 27.34
CA VAL A 574 -9.10 6.76 26.49
C VAL A 574 -8.41 7.28 25.20
N GLU A 575 -9.00 8.30 24.55
CA GLU A 575 -8.39 8.98 23.41
C GLU A 575 -7.10 9.73 23.79
N ALA A 576 -7.03 10.31 24.99
CA ALA A 576 -5.82 10.97 25.48
C ALA A 576 -4.65 9.98 25.65
N ILE A 577 -4.90 8.80 26.22
CA ILE A 577 -3.89 7.74 26.33
C ILE A 577 -3.41 7.30 24.94
N ARG A 578 -4.34 7.09 24.00
CA ARG A 578 -3.99 6.76 22.61
C ARG A 578 -3.06 7.81 22.02
N ALA A 579 -3.42 9.10 22.16
CA ALA A 579 -2.64 10.20 21.61
C ALA A 579 -1.23 10.25 22.22
N LYS A 580 -1.10 9.99 23.53
CA LYS A 580 0.20 9.91 24.21
C LYS A 580 1.08 8.79 23.67
N LEU A 581 0.55 7.57 23.60
CA LEU A 581 1.29 6.44 23.04
C LEU A 581 1.64 6.65 21.56
N SER A 582 0.73 7.27 20.79
CA SER A 582 1.01 7.60 19.38
C SER A 582 2.15 8.62 19.23
N LYS A 583 2.36 9.50 20.22
CA LYS A 583 3.47 10.46 20.29
C LYS A 583 4.76 9.87 20.90
N GLY A 584 4.72 8.62 21.37
CA GLY A 584 5.84 7.99 22.09
C GLY A 584 5.97 8.40 23.56
N GLU A 585 4.99 9.09 24.14
CA GLU A 585 4.96 9.39 25.57
C GLU A 585 4.69 8.13 26.41
N GLN A 586 5.17 8.16 27.65
CA GLN A 586 5.00 7.06 28.61
C GLN A 586 3.64 7.13 29.30
N VAL A 587 3.03 5.96 29.52
CA VAL A 587 1.79 5.77 30.27
C VAL A 587 2.01 4.64 31.28
N SER A 588 1.53 4.79 32.51
CA SER A 588 1.76 3.81 33.56
C SER A 588 0.46 3.11 33.94
N VAL A 589 0.46 1.78 33.95
CA VAL A 589 -0.61 0.99 34.59
C VAL A 589 -0.27 0.88 36.07
N VAL A 590 -1.21 1.24 36.94
CA VAL A 590 -1.10 1.11 38.39
C VAL A 590 -2.03 -0.03 38.84
N PRO A 591 -1.49 -1.25 39.05
CA PRO A 591 -2.25 -2.34 39.64
C PRO A 591 -2.60 -2.04 41.10
N PRO A 592 -3.71 -2.60 41.63
CA PRO A 592 -4.08 -2.40 43.03
C PRO A 592 -3.07 -3.01 44.03
N ASP A 593 -2.43 -4.13 43.67
CA ASP A 593 -1.59 -4.93 44.58
C ASP A 593 -0.12 -5.05 44.11
N ALA A 594 0.31 -4.27 43.11
CA ALA A 594 1.64 -4.39 42.50
C ALA A 594 2.20 -3.01 42.08
N PRO A 595 3.53 -2.87 41.92
CA PRO A 595 4.12 -1.62 41.48
C PRO A 595 3.65 -1.23 40.08
N ALA A 596 3.65 0.08 39.81
CA ALA A 596 3.27 0.62 38.51
C ALA A 596 4.15 0.05 37.39
N VAL A 597 3.53 -0.28 36.26
CA VAL A 597 4.18 -0.79 35.07
C VAL A 597 4.15 0.29 34.00
N GLU A 598 5.33 0.68 33.54
CA GLU A 598 5.47 1.66 32.46
C GLU A 598 5.22 1.01 31.10
N LEU A 599 4.38 1.67 30.31
CA LEU A 599 4.03 1.33 28.93
C LEU A 599 4.50 2.50 28.04
N THR A 600 5.34 2.21 27.06
CA THR A 600 5.81 3.17 26.06
C THR A 600 5.71 2.58 24.67
N ALA A 601 5.60 3.43 23.65
CA ALA A 601 5.77 3.01 22.26
C ALA A 601 7.21 2.59 21.94
N GLY A 602 8.18 3.05 22.74
CA GLY A 602 9.59 2.97 22.38
C GLY A 602 9.98 4.03 21.34
N GLU A 603 11.29 4.28 21.25
CA GLU A 603 11.85 5.28 20.34
C GLU A 603 11.65 4.86 18.87
N GLY A 604 11.15 5.76 18.03
CA GLY A 604 10.94 5.51 16.59
C GLY A 604 9.64 4.78 16.21
N ASN A 605 8.81 4.36 17.17
CA ASN A 605 7.55 3.65 16.91
C ASN A 605 6.29 4.54 17.05
N SER A 606 6.47 5.87 17.04
CA SER A 606 5.35 6.81 17.08
C SER A 606 4.43 6.62 15.87
N GLY A 607 3.13 6.49 16.11
CA GLY A 607 2.12 6.30 15.05
C GLY A 607 1.93 4.85 14.58
N MET A 608 2.66 3.87 15.13
CA MET A 608 2.58 2.46 14.74
C MET A 608 1.46 1.68 15.45
N TYR A 609 0.45 2.35 16.00
CA TYR A 609 -0.66 1.70 16.71
C TYR A 609 -1.95 1.73 15.90
N HIS A 610 -2.60 0.58 15.81
CA HIS A 610 -3.92 0.40 15.22
C HIS A 610 -4.99 0.48 16.32
N PRO A 611 -5.87 1.49 16.30
CA PRO A 611 -6.92 1.64 17.29
C PRO A 611 -8.22 0.93 16.88
N TYR A 612 -8.73 0.08 17.77
CA TYR A 612 -10.06 -0.51 17.67
C TYR A 612 -10.94 0.08 18.76
N LEU A 613 -11.65 1.16 18.43
CA LEU A 613 -12.53 1.88 19.35
C LEU A 613 -13.96 1.36 19.25
N HIS A 614 -14.56 1.03 20.39
CA HIS A 614 -15.97 0.72 20.53
C HIS A 614 -16.61 1.65 21.57
N TYR A 615 -17.61 2.41 21.15
CA TYR A 615 -18.33 3.35 22.01
C TYR A 615 -19.63 2.73 22.52
N LEU A 616 -19.89 2.88 23.81
CA LEU A 616 -21.13 2.51 24.49
C LEU A 616 -21.86 3.79 24.92
N PRO A 617 -22.78 4.32 24.06
CA PRO A 617 -23.45 5.60 24.29
C PRO A 617 -24.17 5.68 25.62
N GLU A 618 -24.79 4.58 26.05
CA GLU A 618 -25.64 4.50 27.23
C GLU A 618 -24.85 4.71 28.53
N ALA A 619 -23.57 4.32 28.53
CA ALA A 619 -22.68 4.42 29.69
C ALA A 619 -21.71 5.60 29.61
N ARG A 620 -21.73 6.40 28.52
CA ARG A 620 -20.68 7.39 28.18
C ARG A 620 -19.26 6.79 28.28
N PHE A 621 -19.17 5.52 27.91
CA PHE A 621 -17.98 4.69 28.13
C PHE A 621 -17.43 4.26 26.78
N ALA A 622 -16.11 4.25 26.65
CA ALA A 622 -15.42 3.82 25.44
C ALA A 622 -14.47 2.68 25.80
N SER A 623 -14.54 1.59 25.06
CA SER A 623 -13.52 0.54 25.07
C SER A 623 -12.61 0.77 23.87
N LEU A 624 -11.29 0.75 24.10
CA LEU A 624 -10.28 0.91 23.07
C LEU A 624 -9.25 -0.20 23.22
N ILE A 625 -8.99 -0.87 22.11
CA ILE A 625 -7.87 -1.80 21.99
C ILE A 625 -6.83 -1.15 21.08
N LEU A 626 -5.59 -1.08 21.57
CA LEU A 626 -4.42 -0.66 20.81
C LEU A 626 -3.54 -1.86 20.52
N VAL A 627 -3.24 -2.05 19.23
CA VAL A 627 -2.37 -3.13 18.76
C VAL A 627 -1.25 -2.52 17.93
N HIS A 628 -0.01 -2.89 18.21
CA HIS A 628 1.15 -2.41 17.45
C HIS A 628 1.18 -3.02 16.04
N ASP A 629 1.69 -2.27 15.08
CA ASP A 629 1.75 -2.61 13.65
C ASP A 629 2.42 -3.96 13.41
N TRP A 630 3.52 -4.26 14.13
CA TRP A 630 4.22 -5.56 14.08
C TRP A 630 3.34 -6.80 14.32
N ALA A 631 2.20 -6.66 15.01
CA ALA A 631 1.24 -7.73 15.21
C ALA A 631 0.14 -7.78 14.13
N VAL A 632 -0.14 -6.66 13.45
CA VAL A 632 -1.18 -6.54 12.42
C VAL A 632 -0.62 -6.80 11.02
N THR A 633 0.54 -6.23 10.73
CA THR A 633 1.24 -6.24 9.44
C THR A 633 2.65 -6.83 9.63
N PRO A 634 2.77 -8.16 9.79
CA PRO A 634 4.07 -8.82 9.92
C PRO A 634 4.93 -8.55 8.69
N ASN A 635 6.16 -8.09 8.91
CA ASN A 635 7.15 -7.92 7.85
C ASN A 635 7.86 -9.26 7.60
N TYR A 636 7.78 -9.80 6.38
CA TYR A 636 8.46 -11.04 6.01
C TYR A 636 9.76 -10.79 5.21
N GLY A 637 10.19 -9.53 5.08
CA GLY A 637 11.40 -9.12 4.36
C GLY A 637 12.73 -9.49 5.03
N GLY A 638 12.68 -10.11 6.22
CA GLY A 638 13.84 -10.66 6.94
C GLY A 638 14.21 -9.89 8.21
N LYS A 639 14.48 -10.64 9.30
CA LYS A 639 14.92 -10.19 10.64
C LYS A 639 14.03 -9.12 11.28
N SER A 640 12.75 -9.44 11.43
CA SER A 640 11.79 -8.64 12.18
C SER A 640 11.05 -9.49 13.20
N THR A 641 10.36 -8.87 14.16
CA THR A 641 9.58 -9.60 15.16
C THR A 641 8.09 -9.43 14.88
N THR A 642 7.32 -10.49 15.05
CA THR A 642 5.85 -10.46 15.04
C THR A 642 5.27 -11.11 16.29
N PHE A 643 3.95 -11.11 16.44
CA PHE A 643 3.29 -11.56 17.66
C PHE A 643 2.09 -12.46 17.40
N ILE A 644 1.91 -13.44 18.28
CA ILE A 644 0.81 -14.40 18.26
C ILE A 644 0.05 -14.34 19.59
N PHE A 645 -1.22 -13.95 19.54
CA PHE A 645 -2.15 -14.11 20.66
C PHE A 645 -2.49 -15.59 20.83
N ARG A 646 -1.98 -16.20 21.90
CA ARG A 646 -2.17 -17.61 22.22
C ARG A 646 -3.45 -17.79 23.01
N THR A 647 -4.46 -18.39 22.36
CA THR A 647 -5.68 -18.86 23.04
C THR A 647 -5.64 -20.37 23.30
N SER A 648 -4.92 -21.12 22.45
CA SER A 648 -4.61 -22.53 22.65
C SER A 648 -3.25 -22.85 22.03
N ALA A 649 -2.61 -23.94 22.49
CA ALA A 649 -1.34 -24.39 21.92
C ALA A 649 -1.47 -24.77 20.43
N GLU A 650 -2.61 -25.37 20.05
CA GLU A 650 -2.91 -25.74 18.67
C GLU A 650 -3.04 -24.52 17.76
N GLN A 651 -3.76 -23.49 18.21
CA GLN A 651 -3.92 -22.23 17.48
C GLN A 651 -2.58 -21.51 17.31
N ALA A 652 -1.76 -21.47 18.36
CA ALA A 652 -0.44 -20.85 18.30
C ALA A 652 0.48 -21.58 17.32
N THR A 653 0.46 -22.91 17.35
CA THR A 653 1.22 -23.77 16.43
C THR A 653 0.80 -23.54 14.97
N ALA A 654 -0.50 -23.47 14.69
CA ALA A 654 -1.01 -23.23 13.34
C ALA A 654 -0.64 -21.82 12.82
N LYS A 655 -0.76 -20.79 13.67
CA LYS A 655 -0.35 -19.43 13.31
C LYS A 655 1.16 -19.33 13.10
N LEU A 656 1.96 -19.98 13.95
CA LEU A 656 3.40 -20.05 13.77
C LEU A 656 3.76 -20.69 12.44
N LYS A 657 3.14 -21.83 12.10
CA LYS A 657 3.32 -22.46 10.78
C LYS A 657 3.02 -21.50 9.65
N HIS A 658 1.92 -20.74 9.73
CA HIS A 658 1.56 -19.75 8.71
C HIS A 658 2.66 -18.69 8.55
N HIS A 659 3.14 -18.11 9.65
CA HIS A 659 4.23 -17.12 9.61
C HIS A 659 5.52 -17.70 9.02
N ILE A 660 5.92 -18.90 9.43
CA ILE A 660 7.12 -19.56 8.88
C ILE A 660 6.94 -19.84 7.38
N THR A 661 5.77 -20.30 6.95
CA THR A 661 5.48 -20.59 5.53
C THR A 661 5.55 -19.33 4.65
N GLN A 662 5.15 -18.16 5.19
CA GLN A 662 5.30 -16.88 4.49
C GLN A 662 6.74 -16.37 4.50
N LEU A 663 7.54 -16.77 5.50
CA LEU A 663 8.91 -16.32 5.71
C LEU A 663 9.93 -17.11 4.88
N VAL A 664 9.84 -18.44 4.86
CA VAL A 664 10.84 -19.31 4.21
C VAL A 664 10.40 -19.70 2.80
N ASN A 665 11.35 -19.75 1.87
CA ASN A 665 11.10 -20.20 0.49
C ASN A 665 11.03 -21.73 0.34
N ILE A 666 10.74 -22.47 1.43
CA ILE A 666 10.69 -23.93 1.47
C ILE A 666 9.26 -24.36 1.86
N PRO A 667 8.68 -25.40 1.25
CA PRO A 667 7.38 -25.93 1.67
C PRO A 667 7.40 -26.38 3.13
N VAL A 668 6.50 -25.83 3.96
CA VAL A 668 6.34 -26.22 5.37
C VAL A 668 5.09 -27.08 5.52
N PHE A 669 5.28 -28.34 5.92
CA PHE A 669 4.19 -29.31 6.04
C PHE A 669 3.54 -29.30 7.43
N ASP A 670 2.26 -29.68 7.50
CA ASP A 670 1.50 -29.72 8.76
C ASP A 670 2.16 -30.58 9.84
N VAL A 671 2.73 -31.72 9.44
CA VAL A 671 3.42 -32.67 10.32
C VAL A 671 4.66 -32.09 11.00
N TRP A 672 5.20 -30.98 10.50
CA TRP A 672 6.36 -30.31 11.10
C TRP A 672 5.98 -29.29 12.18
N SER A 673 4.71 -28.91 12.27
CA SER A 673 4.28 -27.75 13.06
C SER A 673 4.59 -27.90 14.56
N ALA A 674 4.40 -29.10 15.13
CA ALA A 674 4.71 -29.37 16.54
C ALA A 674 6.22 -29.23 16.81
N TYR A 675 7.05 -29.82 15.94
CA TYR A 675 8.51 -29.69 16.02
C TYR A 675 8.95 -28.22 15.92
N LEU A 676 8.43 -27.48 14.95
CA LEU A 676 8.78 -26.06 14.75
C LEU A 676 8.39 -25.19 15.94
N TYR A 677 7.27 -25.49 16.60
CA TYR A 677 6.83 -24.75 17.78
C TYR A 677 7.74 -24.99 18.99
N GLU A 678 8.04 -26.24 19.31
CA GLU A 678 8.89 -26.57 20.47
C GLU A 678 10.36 -26.24 20.24
N ALA A 679 10.90 -26.60 19.08
CA ALA A 679 12.27 -26.26 18.72
C ALA A 679 12.46 -24.75 18.57
N GLY A 680 11.44 -24.03 18.06
CA GLY A 680 11.46 -22.56 17.98
C GLY A 680 11.48 -21.89 19.36
N GLN A 681 10.78 -22.44 20.36
CA GLN A 681 10.86 -21.97 21.74
C GLN A 681 12.24 -22.22 22.35
N LYS A 682 12.80 -23.42 22.16
CA LYS A 682 14.15 -23.77 22.64
C LYS A 682 15.24 -22.95 21.98
N ALA A 683 15.07 -22.62 20.70
CA ALA A 683 15.97 -21.75 19.94
C ALA A 683 15.77 -20.26 20.24
N MET A 684 14.89 -19.88 21.17
CA MET A 684 14.53 -18.49 21.50
C MET A 684 13.94 -17.68 20.35
N LEU A 685 13.50 -18.35 19.26
CA LEU A 685 12.78 -17.74 18.15
C LEU A 685 11.31 -17.47 18.48
N VAL A 686 10.77 -18.19 19.47
CA VAL A 686 9.42 -17.97 20.00
C VAL A 686 9.55 -17.72 21.50
N ARG A 687 9.22 -16.51 21.94
CA ARG A 687 9.39 -16.08 23.34
C ARG A 687 8.06 -15.62 23.92
N LYS A 688 7.86 -15.84 25.23
CA LYS A 688 6.69 -15.31 25.94
C LYS A 688 6.96 -13.84 26.27
N THR A 689 6.04 -12.96 25.92
CA THR A 689 6.13 -11.53 26.27
C THR A 689 5.67 -11.28 27.71
N ARG A 690 6.00 -10.11 28.26
CA ARG A 690 5.51 -9.70 29.58
C ARG A 690 4.07 -9.22 29.42
N SER A 691 3.11 -10.07 29.73
CA SER A 691 1.68 -9.78 29.60
C SER A 691 0.92 -9.90 30.91
N ALA A 692 -0.25 -9.23 30.99
CA ALA A 692 -1.14 -9.25 32.15
C ALA A 692 -2.61 -9.21 31.70
N GLY A 693 -3.52 -9.50 32.65
CA GLY A 693 -4.98 -9.48 32.41
C GLY A 693 -5.50 -10.68 31.61
N GLY A 694 -4.91 -11.87 31.79
CA GLY A 694 -5.27 -13.08 31.02
C GLY A 694 -4.73 -13.11 29.60
N VAL A 695 -4.16 -12.01 29.10
CA VAL A 695 -3.54 -11.95 27.77
C VAL A 695 -2.28 -12.80 27.74
N ASP A 696 -2.19 -13.72 26.80
CA ASP A 696 -0.99 -14.52 26.56
C ASP A 696 -0.47 -14.26 25.14
N LEU A 697 0.61 -13.50 25.06
CA LEU A 697 1.18 -13.05 23.79
C LEU A 697 2.59 -13.62 23.61
N LEU A 698 2.79 -14.32 22.51
CA LEU A 698 4.09 -14.84 22.09
C LEU A 698 4.72 -13.87 21.09
N SER A 699 6.00 -13.54 21.25
CA SER A 699 6.82 -12.90 20.21
C SER A 699 7.48 -13.97 19.35
N VAL A 700 7.50 -13.75 18.05
CA VAL A 700 8.09 -14.63 17.05
C VAL A 700 9.11 -13.85 16.24
N ASP A 701 10.36 -14.27 16.28
CA ASP A 701 11.43 -13.67 15.50
C ASP A 701 11.41 -14.26 14.08
N LEU A 702 11.10 -13.42 13.11
CA LEU A 702 11.03 -13.74 11.68
C LEU A 702 12.43 -13.68 11.05
N ASP A 703 13.32 -14.54 11.54
CA ASP A 703 14.66 -14.74 10.98
C ASP A 703 14.64 -15.91 9.97
N VAL A 704 14.72 -15.58 8.68
CA VAL A 704 14.68 -16.54 7.57
C VAL A 704 15.79 -17.58 7.72
N ASP A 705 16.99 -17.15 8.13
CA ASP A 705 18.17 -18.01 8.21
C ASP A 705 18.02 -18.98 9.39
N ALA A 706 17.56 -18.48 10.54
CA ALA A 706 17.37 -19.30 11.74
C ALA A 706 16.28 -20.36 11.54
N TRP A 707 15.13 -19.99 10.99
CA TRP A 707 14.04 -20.93 10.70
C TRP A 707 14.43 -21.94 9.61
N THR A 708 15.16 -21.51 8.58
CA THR A 708 15.69 -22.41 7.55
C THR A 708 16.66 -23.42 8.14
N ARG A 709 17.62 -22.97 8.97
CA ARG A 709 18.58 -23.84 9.68
C ARG A 709 17.88 -24.86 10.56
N LEU A 710 16.81 -24.45 11.26
CA LEU A 710 16.03 -25.33 12.12
C LEU A 710 15.30 -26.41 11.30
N ILE A 711 14.72 -26.06 10.15
CA ILE A 711 14.10 -27.03 9.23
C ILE A 711 15.15 -27.98 8.64
N THR A 712 16.25 -27.46 8.09
CA THR A 712 17.28 -28.30 7.45
C THR A 712 17.97 -29.21 8.45
N GLY A 713 18.23 -28.73 9.66
CA GLY A 713 18.82 -29.54 10.74
C GLY A 713 17.86 -30.61 11.26
N GLY A 714 16.56 -30.30 11.36
CA GLY A 714 15.53 -31.30 11.68
C GLY A 714 15.43 -32.42 10.63
N LEU A 715 15.57 -32.09 9.34
CA LEU A 715 15.60 -33.05 8.23
C LEU A 715 16.88 -33.91 8.25
N GLU A 716 18.04 -33.29 8.44
CA GLU A 716 19.34 -33.98 8.50
C GLU A 716 19.40 -34.98 9.67
N GLN A 717 18.90 -34.57 10.84
CA GLN A 717 18.84 -35.43 12.02
C GLN A 717 17.70 -36.45 11.99
N LYS A 718 16.91 -36.49 10.90
CA LYS A 718 15.74 -37.36 10.70
C LYS A 718 14.66 -37.22 11.78
N ILE A 719 14.58 -36.05 12.44
CA ILE A 719 13.56 -35.70 13.43
C ILE A 719 12.24 -35.42 12.72
N ILE A 720 12.31 -34.61 11.66
CA ILE A 720 11.22 -34.39 10.72
C ILE A 720 11.53 -35.09 9.40
N ARG A 721 10.49 -35.50 8.68
CA ARG A 721 10.59 -36.17 7.37
C ARG A 721 9.70 -35.47 6.37
N LEU A 722 10.10 -35.49 5.10
CA LEU A 722 9.21 -35.13 4.00
C LEU A 722 8.03 -36.12 4.01
N PRO A 723 6.78 -35.65 3.86
CA PRO A 723 5.66 -36.56 3.69
C PRO A 723 5.92 -37.46 2.49
N GLU A 724 5.71 -38.76 2.65
CA GLU A 724 5.67 -39.66 1.50
C GLU A 724 4.53 -39.16 0.60
N LEU A 725 4.88 -38.74 -0.61
CA LEU A 725 3.90 -38.42 -1.64
C LEU A 725 3.03 -39.66 -1.78
N ALA A 726 1.77 -39.58 -1.33
CA ALA A 726 0.77 -40.56 -1.69
C ALA A 726 0.65 -40.50 -3.21
N VAL A 727 1.27 -41.48 -3.88
CA VAL A 727 1.20 -41.73 -5.32
C VAL A 727 -0.23 -42.03 -5.72
#